data_AF-A0A2J8A0J8-F1
#
_entry.id   AF-A0A2J8A0J8-F1
#
_cell.length_a   1.000
_cell.length_b   1.000
_cell.length_c   1.000
_cell.angle_alpha   90.00
_cell.angle_beta   90.00
_cell.angle_gamma   90.00
#
_symmetry.space_group_name_H-M   'P 1'
#
loop_
_entity.id
_entity.type
_entity.pdbx_description
1 polymer ?
#
loop_
_entity_poly.entity_id
_entity_poly.type
_entity_poly.pdbx_seq_one_letter_code
_entity_poly.pdbx_strand_id
1 'polypeptide(L)'
;MERVVIGVDGGTESLRAAVFDSTGRMLGSHASPYDTHYPEPGWAEQNPEDWWEALGEAVRGAVAAAGVAPEQVAALSVDTTCCTVVALGADGSPLRPALLWMDMRSAAQAARVAAADDPALQVNGAGRGPVSAEWMVPKSLWLAEAEPATYAAASTLCEYQDYINLRLTGRRCGSSNNMSVRWHYSTTRGVPHTLMAKLGIPDLADKWPAEVLALGDEVGGLTPAAAAHLGLPAGTLVAQGGADAFVGMIGLGVVAPGQMALLTGSSHLQLGIVGRELHGPGFFGTYQDAVLPGCHVIEGGQTSTGSVLAWFRRTCCAPGTSYTQLDAEAAAVPPGCEGLVALDHFQGNRTPYTDPLSRGALAGLSLKHGRGHVFRAFMESVAAGTALILRTMAAAGYRPDSITLAGGAARSELWLQMHADMSGVPLRLTRCADAPMLGCAILAAVAAGMYDTVPAAVAAMVAVERVMEPAPTAAAAYKAHLERYAALYPALAPIFQGGKLGAQQQPVPEQAPVAAHPGAMPSGGPVEWRGGVIVAPSILAADFANLAAAVAEAAAAGAPWVHVDLFDNSWEACPNFTVGPPVVASLRRHTCLQLDCHLAVRDPARYVDALASAGADGLTFHWEVLGGAAEVEALARRIRGAGMRAGVALAPDTPLPEELVALAQRGEVDMVLAMTVLPGFGGQSFREGVLAKVTALRAACPGLLIQVDGGMNAATGPKAVAAGANVLVAGSFLFGHKQGLAAGMRELLGAIGPADT
;
A
#
# COMPACT_ATOMS: atom_id res chain seq x y z
N MET A 1 -40.23 -20.71 13.63
CA MET A 1 -39.77 -19.43 13.02
C MET A 1 -38.82 -19.80 11.90
N GLU A 2 -38.77 -19.01 10.83
CA GLU A 2 -37.80 -19.24 9.75
C GLU A 2 -36.39 -19.00 10.29
N ARG A 3 -35.49 -19.97 10.06
CA ARG A 3 -34.08 -19.89 10.46
C ARG A 3 -33.33 -19.01 9.48
N VAL A 4 -32.50 -18.11 10.00
CA VAL A 4 -31.61 -17.23 9.23
C VAL A 4 -30.16 -17.46 9.61
N VAL A 5 -29.24 -16.99 8.78
CA VAL A 5 -27.79 -17.10 8.99
C VAL A 5 -27.11 -15.76 8.78
N ILE A 6 -25.93 -15.59 9.36
CA ILE A 6 -25.13 -14.38 9.23
C ILE A 6 -23.85 -14.67 8.46
N GLY A 7 -23.60 -13.87 7.42
CA GLY A 7 -22.30 -13.80 6.78
C GLY A 7 -21.53 -12.57 7.24
N VAL A 8 -20.26 -12.74 7.57
CA VAL A 8 -19.37 -11.66 8.01
C VAL A 8 -18.12 -11.62 7.13
N ASP A 9 -17.79 -10.43 6.64
CA ASP A 9 -16.61 -10.13 5.83
C ASP A 9 -15.72 -9.11 6.57
N GLY A 10 -14.57 -9.58 7.05
CA GLY A 10 -13.53 -8.80 7.72
C GLY A 10 -12.52 -8.23 6.72
N GLY A 11 -12.83 -7.06 6.17
CA GLY A 11 -12.01 -6.36 5.19
C GLY A 11 -10.78 -5.67 5.79
N THR A 12 -10.19 -4.72 5.06
CA THR A 12 -9.07 -3.93 5.58
C THR A 12 -9.52 -2.70 6.37
N GLU A 13 -10.57 -2.01 5.96
CA GLU A 13 -10.98 -0.72 6.57
C GLU A 13 -12.25 -0.86 7.43
N SER A 14 -12.94 -1.99 7.32
CA SER A 14 -14.19 -2.24 8.04
C SER A 14 -14.53 -3.73 8.04
N LEU A 15 -15.34 -4.12 9.01
CA LEU A 15 -15.99 -5.43 9.06
C LEU A 15 -17.47 -5.25 8.78
N ARG A 16 -17.99 -6.08 7.88
CA ARG A 16 -19.37 -6.03 7.39
C ARG A 16 -20.09 -7.32 7.77
N ALA A 17 -21.32 -7.20 8.24
CA ALA A 17 -22.17 -8.35 8.52
C ALA A 17 -23.51 -8.20 7.79
N ALA A 18 -24.07 -9.32 7.36
CA ALA A 18 -25.38 -9.36 6.73
C ALA A 18 -26.16 -10.62 7.13
N VAL A 19 -27.46 -10.45 7.32
CA VAL A 19 -28.40 -11.54 7.62
C VAL A 19 -29.01 -12.05 6.31
N PHE A 20 -29.03 -13.36 6.12
CA PHE A 20 -29.61 -14.02 4.95
C PHE A 20 -30.68 -15.04 5.34
N ASP A 21 -31.71 -15.15 4.52
CA ASP A 21 -32.67 -16.25 4.61
C ASP A 21 -32.13 -17.54 3.96
N SER A 22 -32.91 -18.63 4.06
CA SER A 22 -32.55 -19.93 3.51
C SER A 22 -32.36 -19.94 1.99
N THR A 23 -32.84 -18.93 1.27
CA THR A 23 -32.75 -18.80 -0.19
C THR A 23 -31.59 -17.91 -0.64
N GLY A 24 -30.77 -17.43 0.29
CA GLY A 24 -29.65 -16.54 0.00
C GLY A 24 -30.06 -15.08 -0.24
N ARG A 25 -31.29 -14.70 0.09
CA ARG A 25 -31.71 -13.30 0.04
C ARG A 25 -31.22 -12.56 1.29
N MET A 26 -30.53 -11.45 1.07
CA MET A 26 -30.09 -10.55 2.14
C MET A 26 -31.29 -9.79 2.72
N LEU A 27 -31.43 -9.84 4.05
CA LEU A 27 -32.52 -9.22 4.81
C LEU A 27 -32.11 -7.88 5.44
N GLY A 28 -30.85 -7.76 5.84
CA GLY A 28 -30.28 -6.55 6.44
C GLY A 28 -28.76 -6.67 6.54
N SER A 29 -28.06 -5.54 6.55
CA SER A 29 -26.60 -5.49 6.66
C SER A 29 -26.14 -4.28 7.45
N HIS A 30 -24.93 -4.35 8.00
CA HIS A 30 -24.27 -3.26 8.71
C HIS A 30 -22.75 -3.37 8.56
N ALA A 31 -22.06 -2.24 8.62
CA ALA A 31 -20.61 -2.16 8.53
C ALA A 31 -20.08 -1.34 9.71
N SER A 32 -19.02 -1.82 10.35
CA SER A 32 -18.31 -1.13 11.42
C SER A 32 -16.85 -0.91 11.01
N PRO A 33 -16.36 0.36 11.00
CA PRO A 33 -14.99 0.69 10.58
C PRO A 33 -13.96 0.44 11.69
N TYR A 34 -12.71 0.28 11.29
CA TYR A 34 -11.55 0.31 12.19
C TYR A 34 -10.31 0.82 11.46
N ASP A 35 -9.35 1.31 12.23
CA ASP A 35 -8.16 1.97 11.69
C ASP A 35 -7.04 0.98 11.36
N THR A 36 -6.25 1.34 10.34
CA THR A 36 -5.00 0.66 10.02
C THR A 36 -3.84 1.56 10.41
N HIS A 37 -2.88 1.00 11.15
CA HIS A 37 -1.67 1.70 11.54
C HIS A 37 -0.55 1.39 10.55
N TYR A 38 0.24 2.41 10.21
CA TYR A 38 1.38 2.30 9.30
C TYR A 38 2.63 2.82 10.01
N PRO A 39 3.26 2.02 10.92
CA PRO A 39 4.35 2.50 11.76
C PRO A 39 5.58 2.96 10.97
N GLU A 40 5.83 2.31 9.83
CA GLU A 40 6.97 2.56 8.94
C GLU A 40 6.53 2.41 7.46
N PRO A 41 7.28 2.96 6.49
CA PRO A 41 7.01 2.73 5.07
C PRO A 41 6.96 1.24 4.71
N GLY A 42 5.85 0.81 4.11
CA GLY A 42 5.62 -0.59 3.75
C GLY A 42 5.22 -1.49 4.92
N TRP A 43 5.04 -0.94 6.12
CA TRP A 43 4.51 -1.66 7.29
C TRP A 43 3.04 -1.32 7.45
N ALA A 44 2.22 -2.33 7.73
CA ALA A 44 0.79 -2.18 7.94
C ALA A 44 0.32 -3.13 9.05
N GLU A 45 -0.29 -2.56 10.08
CA GLU A 45 -0.68 -3.27 11.29
C GLU A 45 -2.10 -2.92 11.73
N GLN A 46 -2.78 -3.88 12.35
CA GLN A 46 -4.08 -3.68 12.99
C GLN A 46 -4.08 -4.33 14.37
N ASN A 47 -4.77 -3.71 15.32
CA ASN A 47 -4.98 -4.30 16.63
C ASN A 47 -6.13 -5.34 16.55
N PRO A 48 -5.88 -6.62 16.88
CA PRO A 48 -6.93 -7.63 16.79
C PRO A 48 -8.18 -7.37 17.64
N GLU A 49 -8.04 -6.63 18.74
CA GLU A 49 -9.19 -6.25 19.58
C GLU A 49 -10.16 -5.30 18.86
N ASP A 50 -9.68 -4.46 17.94
CA ASP A 50 -10.54 -3.55 17.18
C ASP A 50 -11.48 -4.33 16.26
N TRP A 51 -10.99 -5.45 15.70
CA TRP A 51 -11.83 -6.38 14.93
C TRP A 51 -12.92 -7.02 15.76
N TRP A 52 -12.63 -7.34 17.02
CA TRP A 52 -13.61 -7.92 17.94
C TRP A 52 -14.73 -6.93 18.24
N GLU A 53 -14.39 -5.68 18.55
CA GLU A 53 -15.39 -4.63 18.78
C GLU A 53 -16.25 -4.39 17.53
N ALA A 54 -15.60 -4.27 16.37
CA ALA A 54 -16.29 -4.07 15.10
C ALA A 54 -17.23 -5.25 14.73
N LEU A 55 -16.83 -6.48 15.03
CA LEU A 55 -17.66 -7.67 14.84
C LEU A 55 -18.97 -7.57 15.64
N GLY A 56 -18.89 -7.17 16.90
CA GLY A 56 -20.06 -7.00 17.76
C GLY A 56 -21.02 -5.93 17.24
N GLU A 57 -20.48 -4.77 16.84
CA GLU A 57 -21.27 -3.70 16.24
C GLU A 57 -21.93 -4.13 14.92
N ALA A 58 -21.17 -4.70 14.00
CA ALA A 58 -21.66 -5.14 12.69
C ALA A 58 -22.77 -6.18 12.83
N VAL A 59 -22.59 -7.22 13.66
CA VAL A 59 -23.58 -8.28 13.84
C VAL A 59 -24.87 -7.74 14.45
N ARG A 60 -24.80 -6.98 15.55
CA ARG A 60 -25.99 -6.38 16.18
C ARG A 60 -26.71 -5.43 15.24
N GLY A 61 -25.96 -4.61 14.49
CA GLY A 61 -26.50 -3.71 13.49
C GLY A 61 -27.21 -4.44 12.35
N ALA A 62 -26.63 -5.53 11.84
CA ALA A 62 -27.22 -6.31 10.76
C ALA A 62 -28.51 -7.03 11.20
N VAL A 63 -28.53 -7.60 12.41
CA VAL A 63 -29.72 -8.23 13.00
C VAL A 63 -30.84 -7.20 13.19
N ALA A 64 -30.53 -6.02 13.72
CA ALA A 64 -31.49 -4.94 13.88
C ALA A 64 -32.03 -4.46 12.53
N ALA A 65 -31.16 -4.27 11.53
CA ALA A 65 -31.55 -3.86 10.18
C ALA A 65 -32.44 -4.90 9.47
N ALA A 66 -32.21 -6.18 9.73
CA ALA A 66 -33.01 -7.27 9.18
C ALA A 66 -34.39 -7.41 9.86
N GLY A 67 -34.56 -6.87 11.07
CA GLY A 67 -35.81 -6.95 11.83
C GLY A 67 -36.16 -8.37 12.29
N VAL A 68 -35.15 -9.24 12.44
CA VAL A 68 -35.31 -10.63 12.90
C VAL A 68 -35.04 -10.74 14.40
N ALA A 69 -35.66 -11.72 15.06
CA ALA A 69 -35.33 -12.02 16.45
C ALA A 69 -33.98 -12.76 16.51
N PRO A 70 -33.09 -12.46 17.49
CA PRO A 70 -31.79 -13.14 17.63
C PRO A 70 -31.88 -14.67 17.68
N GLU A 71 -32.96 -15.23 18.22
CA GLU A 71 -33.21 -16.67 18.31
C GLU A 71 -33.45 -17.34 16.95
N GLN A 72 -33.69 -16.54 15.89
CA GLN A 72 -33.80 -17.04 14.53
C GLN A 72 -32.42 -17.29 13.89
N VAL A 73 -31.35 -16.71 14.42
CA VAL A 73 -29.99 -16.83 13.89
C VAL A 73 -29.41 -18.20 14.27
N ALA A 74 -29.39 -19.10 13.29
CA ALA A 74 -28.94 -20.48 13.50
C ALA A 74 -27.41 -20.61 13.53
N ALA A 75 -26.72 -19.85 12.68
CA ALA A 75 -25.27 -19.88 12.59
C ALA A 75 -24.70 -18.58 11.99
N LEU A 76 -23.40 -18.39 12.16
CA LEU A 76 -22.60 -17.41 11.42
C LEU A 76 -21.29 -18.00 10.88
N SER A 77 -20.71 -17.34 9.90
CA SER A 77 -19.35 -17.59 9.41
C SER A 77 -18.64 -16.25 9.20
N VAL A 78 -17.33 -16.26 9.36
CA VAL A 78 -16.48 -15.08 9.18
C VAL A 78 -15.39 -15.38 8.17
N ASP A 79 -15.35 -14.60 7.09
CA ASP A 79 -14.21 -14.52 6.19
C ASP A 79 -13.40 -13.25 6.51
N THR A 80 -12.12 -13.26 6.16
CA THR A 80 -11.23 -12.13 6.40
C THR A 80 -10.23 -11.93 5.27
N THR A 81 -9.55 -10.79 5.27
CA THR A 81 -8.30 -10.65 4.51
C THR A 81 -7.34 -11.81 4.76
N CYS A 82 -6.67 -12.27 3.71
CA CYS A 82 -5.74 -13.39 3.74
C CYS A 82 -4.31 -12.93 4.02
N CYS A 83 -3.53 -13.74 4.74
CA CYS A 83 -2.15 -13.44 5.12
C CYS A 83 -2.02 -12.27 6.11
N THR A 84 -2.97 -12.11 7.01
CA THR A 84 -2.92 -11.20 8.16
C THR A 84 -2.51 -12.01 9.40
N VAL A 85 -1.21 -11.95 9.73
CA VAL A 85 -0.59 -12.84 10.72
C VAL A 85 -0.76 -12.31 12.14
N VAL A 86 -1.33 -13.14 13.02
CA VAL A 86 -1.58 -12.84 14.43
C VAL A 86 -0.68 -13.69 15.31
N ALA A 87 0.01 -13.06 16.28
CA ALA A 87 0.80 -13.76 17.28
C ALA A 87 0.06 -13.80 18.62
N LEU A 88 -0.27 -15.00 19.09
CA LEU A 88 -1.08 -15.23 20.28
C LEU A 88 -0.27 -15.87 21.40
N GLY A 89 -0.52 -15.40 22.62
CA GLY A 89 -0.05 -16.04 23.85
C GLY A 89 -0.84 -17.31 24.19
N ALA A 90 -0.37 -18.01 25.22
CA ALA A 90 -0.97 -19.25 25.71
C ALA A 90 -2.44 -19.08 26.14
N ASP A 91 -2.80 -17.89 26.63
CA ASP A 91 -4.15 -17.50 27.03
C ASP A 91 -5.06 -17.10 25.85
N GLY A 92 -4.48 -16.89 24.66
CA GLY A 92 -5.22 -16.49 23.45
C GLY A 92 -5.20 -14.98 23.21
N SER A 93 -4.51 -14.22 24.05
CA SER A 93 -4.36 -12.78 23.89
C SER A 93 -3.36 -12.44 22.78
N PRO A 94 -3.61 -11.41 21.95
CA PRO A 94 -2.64 -10.94 20.97
C PRO A 94 -1.42 -10.34 21.68
N LEU A 95 -0.21 -10.78 21.27
CA LEU A 95 1.06 -10.32 21.84
C LEU A 95 1.54 -9.00 21.23
N ARG A 96 0.98 -8.63 20.07
CA ARG A 96 1.30 -7.44 19.28
C ARG A 96 0.17 -7.17 18.27
N PRO A 97 0.12 -5.98 17.65
CA PRO A 97 -0.71 -5.74 16.47
C PRO A 97 -0.41 -6.78 15.37
N ALA A 98 -1.44 -7.24 14.66
CA ALA A 98 -1.31 -8.20 13.58
C ALA A 98 -0.57 -7.60 12.37
N LEU A 99 0.21 -8.44 11.67
CA LEU A 99 0.93 -8.08 10.45
C LEU A 99 0.02 -8.25 9.24
N LEU A 100 -0.56 -7.15 8.74
CA LEU A 100 -1.59 -7.17 7.69
C LEU A 100 -1.10 -7.68 6.35
N TRP A 101 -2.03 -8.17 5.51
CA TRP A 101 -1.74 -8.66 4.17
C TRP A 101 -0.88 -7.72 3.31
N MET A 102 -1.04 -6.39 3.40
CA MET A 102 -0.25 -5.42 2.62
C MET A 102 1.11 -5.06 3.25
N ASP A 103 1.45 -5.67 4.38
CA ASP A 103 2.73 -5.48 5.05
C ASP A 103 3.86 -6.17 4.28
N MET A 104 4.86 -5.36 3.91
CA MET A 104 5.99 -5.76 3.08
C MET A 104 7.30 -5.87 3.87
N ARG A 105 7.28 -5.75 5.20
CA ARG A 105 8.51 -5.74 6.02
C ARG A 105 9.34 -7.02 5.90
N SER A 106 8.69 -8.13 5.53
CA SER A 106 9.32 -9.42 5.37
C SER A 106 9.88 -9.69 3.95
N ALA A 107 10.08 -8.66 3.12
CA ALA A 107 10.55 -8.81 1.74
C ALA A 107 11.87 -9.57 1.61
N ALA A 108 12.82 -9.34 2.54
CA ALA A 108 14.08 -10.08 2.56
C ALA A 108 13.89 -11.57 2.91
N GLN A 109 12.94 -11.87 3.81
CA GLN A 109 12.54 -13.23 4.17
C GLN A 109 11.87 -13.91 2.97
N ALA A 110 10.93 -13.26 2.28
CA ALA A 110 10.28 -13.80 1.10
C ALA A 110 11.27 -14.18 -0.02
N ALA A 111 12.29 -13.35 -0.25
CA ALA A 111 13.37 -13.69 -1.19
C ALA A 111 14.13 -14.96 -0.78
N ARG A 112 14.36 -15.18 0.52
CA ARG A 112 14.98 -16.40 1.04
C ARG A 112 14.06 -17.62 0.95
N VAL A 113 12.76 -17.46 1.21
CA VAL A 113 11.77 -18.53 1.00
C VAL A 113 11.74 -18.96 -0.47
N ALA A 114 11.70 -18.02 -1.40
CA ALA A 114 11.75 -18.32 -2.84
C ALA A 114 13.05 -19.05 -3.26
N ALA A 115 14.17 -18.79 -2.58
CA ALA A 115 15.46 -19.40 -2.85
C ALA A 115 15.69 -20.74 -2.12
N ALA A 116 14.75 -21.21 -1.30
CA ALA A 116 14.93 -22.39 -0.45
C ALA A 116 14.91 -23.74 -1.19
N ASP A 117 14.63 -23.73 -2.51
CA ASP A 117 14.60 -24.91 -3.39
C ASP A 117 13.91 -26.11 -2.73
N ASP A 118 12.63 -25.92 -2.37
CA ASP A 118 11.84 -26.89 -1.63
C ASP A 118 10.61 -27.34 -2.44
N PRO A 119 10.23 -28.64 -2.39
CA PRO A 119 9.03 -29.13 -3.08
C PRO A 119 7.75 -28.39 -2.72
N ALA A 120 7.67 -27.79 -1.52
CA ALA A 120 6.53 -26.98 -1.09
C ALA A 120 6.34 -25.71 -1.96
N LEU A 121 7.38 -25.24 -2.66
CA LEU A 121 7.34 -24.10 -3.57
C LEU A 121 6.75 -24.42 -4.95
N GLN A 122 6.35 -25.67 -5.24
CA GLN A 122 5.77 -26.02 -6.55
C GLN A 122 4.54 -25.18 -6.91
N VAL A 123 3.77 -24.74 -5.90
CA VAL A 123 2.62 -23.83 -6.07
C VAL A 123 3.03 -22.44 -6.57
N ASN A 124 4.30 -22.06 -6.42
CA ASN A 124 4.87 -20.80 -6.88
C ASN A 124 5.45 -20.94 -8.29
N GLY A 125 4.59 -21.04 -9.30
CA GLY A 125 5.06 -21.09 -10.69
C GLY A 125 5.92 -22.31 -11.00
N ALA A 126 5.60 -23.48 -10.43
CA ALA A 126 6.43 -24.69 -10.45
C ALA A 126 7.82 -24.50 -9.80
N GLY A 127 7.86 -23.81 -8.65
CA GLY A 127 9.09 -23.54 -7.89
C GLY A 127 9.91 -22.35 -8.39
N ARG A 128 9.45 -21.65 -9.44
CA ARG A 128 10.16 -20.50 -10.02
C ARG A 128 9.90 -19.18 -9.31
N GLY A 129 8.95 -19.15 -8.39
CA GLY A 129 8.52 -17.94 -7.71
C GLY A 129 7.38 -17.21 -8.43
N PRO A 130 6.95 -16.06 -7.89
CA PRO A 130 7.53 -15.39 -6.74
C PRO A 130 6.96 -15.94 -5.43
N VAL A 131 7.59 -15.61 -4.30
CA VAL A 131 6.99 -15.70 -2.95
C VAL A 131 6.76 -14.26 -2.49
N SER A 132 5.60 -13.98 -1.90
CA SER A 132 5.27 -12.62 -1.46
C SER A 132 5.69 -12.38 0.00
N ALA A 133 6.12 -11.17 0.32
CA ALA A 133 6.37 -10.71 1.71
C ALA A 133 5.08 -10.69 2.56
N GLU A 134 3.94 -10.70 1.89
CA GLU A 134 2.63 -10.68 2.52
C GLU A 134 2.36 -11.98 3.29
N TRP A 135 3.01 -13.09 2.94
CA TRP A 135 2.62 -14.44 3.33
C TRP A 135 3.07 -14.86 4.75
N MET A 136 2.42 -15.90 5.29
CA MET A 136 2.63 -16.39 6.65
C MET A 136 4.08 -16.77 6.95
N VAL A 137 4.70 -17.57 6.07
CA VAL A 137 6.07 -18.08 6.32
C VAL A 137 7.10 -16.93 6.35
N PRO A 138 7.16 -16.01 5.37
CA PRO A 138 8.01 -14.82 5.44
C PRO A 138 7.80 -13.97 6.68
N LYS A 139 6.55 -13.68 7.07
CA LYS A 139 6.25 -12.88 8.27
C LYS A 139 6.63 -13.58 9.58
N SER A 140 6.42 -14.89 9.66
CA SER A 140 6.84 -15.70 10.80
C SER A 140 8.37 -15.72 10.92
N LEU A 141 9.09 -15.85 9.80
CA LEU A 141 10.54 -15.76 9.77
C LEU A 141 11.02 -14.36 10.20
N TRP A 142 10.33 -13.31 9.78
CA TRP A 142 10.64 -11.94 10.21
C TRP A 142 10.43 -11.78 11.72
N LEU A 143 9.33 -12.30 12.29
CA LEU A 143 9.10 -12.29 13.73
C LEU A 143 10.21 -13.02 14.49
N ALA A 144 10.63 -14.19 14.01
CA ALA A 144 11.71 -14.96 14.64
C ALA A 144 13.05 -14.19 14.70
N GLU A 145 13.34 -13.37 13.69
CA GLU A 145 14.61 -12.66 13.56
C GLU A 145 14.58 -11.26 14.17
N ALA A 146 13.51 -10.50 13.94
CA ALA A 146 13.39 -9.10 14.34
C ALA A 146 12.74 -8.95 15.73
N GLU A 147 11.86 -9.86 16.12
CA GLU A 147 11.15 -9.85 17.40
C GLU A 147 11.22 -11.22 18.11
N PRO A 148 12.42 -11.73 18.42
CA PRO A 148 12.60 -13.09 18.93
C PRO A 148 11.87 -13.35 20.26
N ALA A 149 11.69 -12.31 21.09
CA ALA A 149 10.91 -12.41 22.32
C ALA A 149 9.42 -12.65 22.05
N THR A 150 8.81 -11.92 21.11
CA THR A 150 7.42 -12.10 20.67
C THR A 150 7.25 -13.49 20.06
N TYR A 151 8.15 -13.88 19.15
CA TYR A 151 8.11 -15.20 18.52
C TYR A 151 8.23 -16.34 19.54
N ALA A 152 9.14 -16.22 20.52
CA ALA A 152 9.31 -17.21 21.57
C ALA A 152 8.08 -17.29 22.49
N ALA A 153 7.48 -16.16 22.85
CA ALA A 153 6.28 -16.10 23.69
C ALA A 153 5.00 -16.56 22.97
N ALA A 154 4.96 -16.48 21.63
CA ALA A 154 3.84 -16.94 20.84
C ALA A 154 3.65 -18.45 20.97
N SER A 155 2.52 -18.85 21.54
CA SER A 155 2.07 -20.26 21.51
C SER A 155 1.33 -20.58 20.22
N THR A 156 0.76 -19.58 19.56
CA THR A 156 0.10 -19.75 18.26
C THR A 156 0.39 -18.59 17.32
N LEU A 157 0.78 -18.89 16.09
CA LEU A 157 0.81 -17.98 14.95
C LEU A 157 -0.30 -18.41 13.99
N CYS A 158 -1.29 -17.54 13.76
CA CYS A 158 -2.49 -17.87 12.99
C CYS A 158 -2.97 -16.70 12.10
N GLU A 159 -4.02 -16.91 11.31
CA GLU A 159 -4.68 -15.82 10.58
C GLU A 159 -5.59 -14.97 11.48
N TYR A 160 -5.96 -13.80 10.96
CA TYR A 160 -7.09 -12.99 11.43
C TYR A 160 -8.36 -13.85 11.64
N GLN A 161 -8.76 -14.62 10.63
CA GLN A 161 -9.96 -15.46 10.72
C GLN A 161 -9.90 -16.48 11.88
N ASP A 162 -8.73 -17.10 12.10
CA ASP A 162 -8.54 -18.09 13.17
C ASP A 162 -8.65 -17.43 14.57
N TYR A 163 -8.12 -16.20 14.72
CA TYR A 163 -8.27 -15.42 15.95
C TYR A 163 -9.75 -15.10 16.24
N ILE A 164 -10.53 -14.72 15.24
CA ILE A 164 -11.97 -14.47 15.44
C ILE A 164 -12.70 -15.75 15.84
N ASN A 165 -12.40 -16.90 15.21
CA ASN A 165 -12.96 -18.19 15.62
C ASN A 165 -12.62 -18.54 17.07
N LEU A 166 -11.38 -18.29 17.51
CA LEU A 166 -10.96 -18.49 18.89
C LEU A 166 -11.76 -17.59 19.85
N ARG A 167 -11.96 -16.31 19.52
CA ARG A 167 -12.75 -15.39 20.35
C ARG A 167 -14.22 -15.79 20.43
N LEU A 168 -14.78 -16.29 19.33
CA LEU A 168 -16.18 -16.70 19.25
C LEU A 168 -16.45 -18.00 20.02
N THR A 169 -15.57 -18.99 19.91
CA THR A 169 -15.84 -20.38 20.34
C THR A 169 -14.92 -20.90 21.44
N GLY A 170 -13.80 -20.24 21.69
CA GLY A 170 -12.73 -20.75 22.56
C GLY A 170 -11.89 -21.88 21.94
N ARG A 171 -12.17 -22.30 20.70
CA ARG A 171 -11.47 -23.38 20.00
C ARG A 171 -10.32 -22.80 19.17
N ARG A 172 -9.13 -23.41 19.28
CA ARG A 172 -7.97 -23.10 18.45
C ARG A 172 -7.92 -24.03 17.24
N CYS A 173 -8.36 -23.55 16.10
CA CYS A 173 -8.30 -24.27 14.83
C CYS A 173 -7.86 -23.32 13.70
N GLY A 174 -7.21 -23.89 12.69
CA GLY A 174 -6.85 -23.20 11.45
C GLY A 174 -7.84 -23.52 10.34
N SER A 175 -8.08 -22.56 9.45
CA SER A 175 -8.79 -22.83 8.19
C SER A 175 -7.91 -23.60 7.19
N SER A 176 -8.42 -24.71 6.64
CA SER A 176 -7.75 -25.41 5.53
C SER A 176 -7.52 -24.50 4.33
N ASN A 177 -8.41 -23.52 4.14
CA ASN A 177 -8.26 -22.48 3.13
C ASN A 177 -7.01 -21.64 3.40
N ASN A 178 -6.95 -20.97 4.55
CA ASN A 178 -5.84 -20.06 4.87
C ASN A 178 -4.50 -20.79 4.94
N MET A 179 -4.44 -21.98 5.52
CA MET A 179 -3.18 -22.73 5.59
C MET A 179 -2.73 -23.18 4.19
N SER A 180 -3.64 -23.71 3.38
CA SER A 180 -3.27 -24.14 2.01
C SER A 180 -2.86 -22.95 1.14
N VAL A 181 -3.57 -21.83 1.29
CA VAL A 181 -3.32 -20.60 0.55
C VAL A 181 -2.16 -19.85 1.21
N ARG A 182 -0.97 -19.96 0.61
CA ARG A 182 0.21 -19.11 0.91
C ARG A 182 0.93 -19.41 2.24
N TRP A 183 0.60 -20.50 2.95
CA TRP A 183 1.48 -21.06 3.99
C TRP A 183 2.27 -22.28 3.51
N HIS A 184 2.04 -22.71 2.27
CA HIS A 184 2.60 -23.93 1.65
C HIS A 184 2.19 -25.24 2.35
N TYR A 185 1.13 -25.21 3.16
CA TYR A 185 0.47 -26.41 3.66
C TYR A 185 -0.31 -27.10 2.53
N SER A 186 -0.51 -28.40 2.68
CA SER A 186 -1.42 -29.18 1.84
C SER A 186 -2.04 -30.28 2.69
N THR A 187 -3.31 -30.60 2.46
CA THR A 187 -4.00 -31.69 3.17
C THR A 187 -3.38 -33.07 2.93
N THR A 188 -2.64 -33.27 1.83
CA THR A 188 -1.94 -34.55 1.54
C THR A 188 -0.51 -34.58 2.04
N ARG A 189 0.20 -33.45 1.99
CA ARG A 189 1.63 -33.36 2.38
C ARG A 189 1.85 -32.87 3.81
N GLY A 190 0.84 -32.27 4.41
CA GLY A 190 0.90 -31.63 5.71
C GLY A 190 1.70 -30.32 5.70
N VAL A 191 2.28 -30.01 6.86
CA VAL A 191 3.12 -28.84 7.09
C VAL A 191 4.47 -28.99 6.37
N PRO A 192 5.01 -27.93 5.72
CA PRO A 192 6.26 -28.00 4.98
C PRO A 192 7.49 -27.95 5.91
N HIS A 193 7.69 -28.98 6.73
CA HIS A 193 8.77 -29.03 7.73
C HIS A 193 10.18 -28.86 7.13
N THR A 194 10.42 -29.37 5.91
CA THR A 194 11.72 -29.23 5.23
C THR A 194 12.02 -27.79 4.86
N LEU A 195 11.01 -27.04 4.39
CA LEU A 195 11.12 -25.62 4.09
C LEU A 195 11.44 -24.83 5.36
N MET A 196 10.69 -25.07 6.45
CA MET A 196 10.91 -24.40 7.74
C MET A 196 12.30 -24.67 8.32
N ALA A 197 12.77 -25.92 8.25
CA ALA A 197 14.11 -26.30 8.71
C ALA A 197 15.21 -25.58 7.92
N LYS A 198 15.09 -25.49 6.59
CA LYS A 198 16.04 -24.75 5.73
C LYS A 198 16.08 -23.26 6.04
N LEU A 199 14.97 -22.70 6.50
CA LEU A 199 14.85 -21.29 6.88
C LEU A 199 15.31 -21.00 8.32
N GLY A 200 15.66 -22.03 9.10
CA GLY A 200 16.12 -21.88 10.48
C GLY A 200 15.01 -21.68 11.51
N ILE A 201 13.76 -22.00 11.16
CA ILE A 201 12.58 -21.88 12.04
C ILE A 201 11.80 -23.21 12.13
N PRO A 202 12.45 -24.33 12.50
CA PRO A 202 11.81 -25.65 12.49
C PRO A 202 10.64 -25.77 13.49
N ASP A 203 10.60 -24.92 14.51
CA ASP A 203 9.57 -24.87 15.54
C ASP A 203 8.30 -24.10 15.11
N LEU A 204 8.31 -23.45 13.93
CA LEU A 204 7.13 -22.74 13.41
C LEU A 204 5.92 -23.68 13.27
N ALA A 205 6.16 -24.94 12.86
CA ALA A 205 5.11 -25.94 12.73
C ALA A 205 4.33 -26.16 14.04
N ASP A 206 5.03 -26.16 15.17
CA ASP A 206 4.43 -26.37 16.50
C ASP A 206 3.66 -25.13 16.98
N LYS A 207 3.90 -23.97 16.36
CA LYS A 207 3.20 -22.72 16.61
C LYS A 207 1.97 -22.53 15.71
N TRP A 208 1.75 -23.36 14.69
CA TRP A 208 0.51 -23.28 13.90
C TRP A 208 -0.65 -23.99 14.62
N PRO A 209 -1.91 -23.66 14.30
CA PRO A 209 -3.05 -24.43 14.79
C PRO A 209 -2.90 -25.90 14.42
N ALA A 210 -2.94 -26.79 15.42
CA ALA A 210 -2.78 -28.23 15.20
C ALA A 210 -4.02 -28.87 14.56
N GLU A 211 -5.20 -28.33 14.85
CA GLU A 211 -6.45 -28.73 14.24
C GLU A 211 -6.76 -27.85 13.02
N VAL A 212 -7.08 -28.48 11.89
CA VAL A 212 -7.39 -27.81 10.63
C VAL A 212 -8.79 -28.21 10.18
N LEU A 213 -9.66 -27.24 9.94
CA LEU A 213 -11.06 -27.45 9.55
C LEU A 213 -11.30 -26.97 8.12
N ALA A 214 -12.16 -27.66 7.37
CA ALA A 214 -12.56 -27.24 6.04
C ALA A 214 -13.59 -26.11 6.09
N LEU A 215 -13.72 -25.34 5.01
CA LEU A 215 -14.76 -24.30 4.92
C LEU A 215 -16.16 -24.92 5.11
N GLY A 216 -16.92 -24.36 6.06
CA GLY A 216 -18.27 -24.82 6.40
C GLY A 216 -18.35 -25.89 7.49
N ASP A 217 -17.21 -26.44 7.93
CA ASP A 217 -17.18 -27.32 9.10
C ASP A 217 -17.57 -26.56 10.37
N GLU A 218 -18.18 -27.26 11.33
CA GLU A 218 -18.52 -26.68 12.62
C GLU A 218 -17.26 -26.43 13.47
N VAL A 219 -17.02 -25.15 13.78
CA VAL A 219 -16.01 -24.74 14.76
C VAL A 219 -16.54 -24.94 16.18
N GLY A 220 -17.80 -24.57 16.42
CA GLY A 220 -18.51 -24.78 17.67
C GLY A 220 -19.58 -23.72 17.92
N GLY A 221 -20.24 -23.78 19.08
CA GLY A 221 -21.19 -22.76 19.51
C GLY A 221 -20.51 -21.51 20.08
N LEU A 222 -21.18 -20.37 20.00
CA LEU A 222 -20.75 -19.15 20.67
C LEU A 222 -20.52 -19.37 22.17
N THR A 223 -19.39 -18.90 22.69
CA THR A 223 -19.18 -18.80 24.13
C THR A 223 -20.20 -17.83 24.75
N PRO A 224 -20.50 -17.91 26.06
CA PRO A 224 -21.40 -16.95 26.71
C PRO A 224 -20.96 -15.50 26.55
N ALA A 225 -19.65 -15.22 26.56
CA ALA A 225 -19.11 -13.88 26.34
C ALA A 225 -19.32 -13.41 24.90
N ALA A 226 -19.05 -14.26 23.91
CA ALA A 226 -19.29 -13.96 22.51
C ALA A 226 -20.78 -13.76 22.22
N ALA A 227 -21.65 -14.60 22.79
CA ALA A 227 -23.10 -14.49 22.66
C ALA A 227 -23.62 -13.14 23.19
N ALA A 228 -23.17 -12.73 24.39
CA ALA A 228 -23.49 -11.43 24.96
C ALA A 228 -22.96 -10.28 24.08
N HIS A 229 -21.74 -10.40 23.56
CA HIS A 229 -21.14 -9.40 22.68
C HIS A 229 -21.91 -9.26 21.38
N LEU A 230 -22.25 -10.35 20.70
CA LEU A 230 -22.96 -10.30 19.42
C LEU A 230 -24.46 -10.03 19.56
N GLY A 231 -25.02 -10.11 20.78
CA GLY A 231 -26.46 -10.06 21.01
C GLY A 231 -27.20 -11.28 20.45
N LEU A 232 -26.55 -12.45 20.49
CA LEU A 232 -27.06 -13.73 19.96
C LEU A 232 -27.15 -14.79 21.08
N PRO A 233 -27.89 -15.89 20.88
CA PRO A 233 -27.92 -17.01 21.84
C PRO A 233 -26.57 -17.73 21.99
N ALA A 234 -26.25 -18.22 23.20
CA ALA A 234 -25.01 -18.94 23.55
C ALA A 234 -24.88 -20.37 22.97
N GLY A 235 -25.51 -20.61 21.82
CA GLY A 235 -25.46 -21.87 21.06
C GLY A 235 -25.60 -21.66 19.56
N THR A 236 -25.64 -20.41 19.08
CA THR A 236 -25.51 -20.11 17.65
C THR A 236 -24.20 -20.70 17.16
N LEU A 237 -24.26 -21.50 16.09
CA LEU A 237 -23.09 -22.19 15.57
C LEU A 237 -22.17 -21.24 14.81
N VAL A 238 -20.87 -21.51 14.86
CA VAL A 238 -19.85 -20.83 14.07
C VAL A 238 -19.31 -21.85 13.06
N ALA A 239 -19.47 -21.54 11.78
CA ALA A 239 -18.88 -22.29 10.69
C ALA A 239 -17.47 -21.78 10.39
N GLN A 240 -16.60 -22.68 9.96
CA GLN A 240 -15.24 -22.33 9.58
C GLN A 240 -15.27 -21.51 8.28
N GLY A 241 -14.78 -20.29 8.34
CA GLY A 241 -14.53 -19.44 7.17
C GLY A 241 -13.07 -19.48 6.72
N GLY A 242 -12.65 -18.50 5.94
CA GLY A 242 -11.30 -18.42 5.38
C GLY A 242 -11.02 -17.07 4.73
N ALA A 243 -10.14 -17.06 3.74
CA ALA A 243 -9.83 -15.89 2.93
C ALA A 243 -11.04 -15.40 2.15
N ASP A 244 -11.31 -14.10 2.25
CA ASP A 244 -12.37 -13.34 1.58
C ASP A 244 -12.58 -13.73 0.11
N ALA A 245 -11.51 -13.77 -0.69
CA ALA A 245 -11.57 -14.08 -2.11
C ALA A 245 -12.04 -15.51 -2.39
N PHE A 246 -11.64 -16.46 -1.54
CA PHE A 246 -11.97 -17.88 -1.70
C PHE A 246 -13.37 -18.19 -1.17
N VAL A 247 -13.78 -17.57 -0.06
CA VAL A 247 -15.17 -17.60 0.40
C VAL A 247 -16.09 -16.90 -0.61
N GLY A 248 -15.60 -15.83 -1.25
CA GLY A 248 -16.26 -15.18 -2.38
C GLY A 248 -16.48 -16.10 -3.59
N MET A 249 -15.62 -17.10 -3.83
CA MET A 249 -15.88 -18.12 -4.86
C MET A 249 -17.18 -18.88 -4.56
N ILE A 250 -17.42 -19.22 -3.29
CA ILE A 250 -18.64 -19.92 -2.85
C ILE A 250 -19.87 -19.04 -3.06
N GLY A 251 -19.80 -17.76 -2.68
CA GLY A 251 -20.88 -16.79 -2.91
C GLY A 251 -21.16 -16.51 -4.39
N LEU A 252 -20.18 -16.74 -5.27
CA LEU A 252 -20.35 -16.70 -6.73
C LEU A 252 -20.83 -18.02 -7.34
N GLY A 253 -20.99 -19.06 -6.53
CA GLY A 253 -21.33 -20.40 -6.97
C GLY A 253 -20.24 -21.10 -7.79
N VAL A 254 -18.98 -20.71 -7.57
CA VAL A 254 -17.78 -21.33 -8.15
C VAL A 254 -17.30 -22.39 -7.16
N VAL A 255 -17.85 -23.60 -7.28
CA VAL A 255 -17.61 -24.73 -6.36
C VAL A 255 -17.38 -26.07 -7.08
N ALA A 256 -17.27 -26.07 -8.41
CA ALA A 256 -17.06 -27.28 -9.22
C ALA A 256 -15.91 -27.11 -10.24
N PRO A 257 -15.18 -28.19 -10.57
CA PRO A 257 -14.17 -28.16 -11.63
C PRO A 257 -14.67 -27.57 -12.94
N GLY A 258 -13.85 -26.74 -13.58
CA GLY A 258 -14.22 -26.03 -14.82
C GLY A 258 -14.88 -24.67 -14.57
N GLN A 259 -15.21 -24.32 -13.33
CA GLN A 259 -15.69 -22.98 -12.98
C GLN A 259 -14.52 -22.06 -12.58
N MET A 260 -14.65 -20.77 -12.89
CA MET A 260 -13.72 -19.73 -12.47
C MET A 260 -14.45 -18.52 -11.90
N ALA A 261 -13.94 -17.99 -10.79
CA ALA A 261 -14.28 -16.68 -10.28
C ALA A 261 -13.32 -15.64 -10.86
N LEU A 262 -13.87 -14.50 -11.31
CA LEU A 262 -13.12 -13.31 -11.70
C LEU A 262 -13.50 -12.18 -10.75
N LEU A 263 -12.68 -11.95 -9.75
CA LEU A 263 -12.88 -10.89 -8.75
C LEU A 263 -12.22 -9.61 -9.27
N THR A 264 -12.99 -8.55 -9.42
CA THR A 264 -12.55 -7.31 -10.09
C THR A 264 -12.57 -6.10 -9.16
N GLY A 265 -11.50 -5.31 -9.20
CA GLY A 265 -11.36 -4.10 -8.41
C GLY A 265 -10.22 -3.24 -8.94
N SER A 266 -9.43 -2.65 -8.03
CA SER A 266 -8.15 -2.01 -8.40
C SER A 266 -7.23 -2.97 -9.15
N SER A 267 -7.29 -4.26 -8.80
CA SER A 267 -6.64 -5.42 -9.42
C SER A 267 -7.68 -6.46 -9.89
N HIS A 268 -7.28 -7.50 -10.62
CA HIS A 268 -8.13 -8.68 -10.89
C HIS A 268 -7.49 -9.93 -10.32
N LEU A 269 -8.33 -10.84 -9.82
CA LEU A 269 -7.95 -12.17 -9.38
C LEU A 269 -8.76 -13.22 -10.15
N GLN A 270 -8.08 -14.17 -10.76
CA GLN A 270 -8.65 -15.33 -11.44
C GLN A 270 -8.49 -16.56 -10.54
N LEU A 271 -9.59 -17.07 -9.98
CA LEU A 271 -9.57 -18.28 -9.15
C LEU A 271 -10.40 -19.38 -9.81
N GLY A 272 -9.73 -20.43 -10.28
CA GLY A 272 -10.36 -21.54 -10.98
C GLY A 272 -10.38 -22.81 -10.14
N ILE A 273 -11.45 -23.61 -10.23
CA ILE A 273 -11.49 -24.95 -9.63
C ILE A 273 -11.08 -25.98 -10.66
N VAL A 274 -10.15 -26.86 -10.29
CA VAL A 274 -9.67 -27.98 -11.09
C VAL A 274 -9.70 -29.27 -10.26
N GLY A 275 -9.93 -30.41 -10.91
CA GLY A 275 -10.06 -31.71 -10.25
C GLY A 275 -8.74 -32.44 -10.00
N ARG A 276 -7.59 -31.80 -10.22
CA ARG A 276 -6.25 -32.38 -10.03
C ARG A 276 -5.22 -31.30 -9.76
N GLU A 277 -4.10 -31.70 -9.16
CA GLU A 277 -2.95 -30.84 -8.98
C GLU A 277 -2.38 -30.37 -10.33
N LEU A 278 -2.14 -29.07 -10.47
CA LEU A 278 -1.57 -28.43 -11.66
C LEU A 278 -0.60 -27.32 -11.25
N HIS A 279 0.63 -27.42 -11.75
CA HIS A 279 1.69 -26.43 -11.54
C HIS A 279 2.35 -26.08 -12.87
N GLY A 280 2.72 -24.82 -13.06
CA GLY A 280 3.40 -24.38 -14.27
C GLY A 280 3.91 -22.95 -14.15
N PRO A 281 4.83 -22.53 -15.04
CA PRO A 281 5.39 -21.18 -14.99
C PRO A 281 4.31 -20.13 -15.29
N GLY A 282 4.43 -18.98 -14.62
CA GLY A 282 3.62 -17.80 -14.89
C GLY A 282 2.28 -17.72 -14.16
N PHE A 283 1.83 -18.76 -13.49
CA PHE A 283 0.64 -18.72 -12.64
C PHE A 283 0.92 -19.37 -11.29
N PHE A 284 0.10 -19.06 -10.29
CA PHE A 284 0.14 -19.79 -9.03
C PHE A 284 -0.55 -21.12 -9.25
N GLY A 285 0.18 -22.19 -8.97
CA GLY A 285 -0.30 -23.55 -9.08
C GLY A 285 -1.48 -23.82 -8.14
N THR A 286 -1.84 -25.09 -7.99
CA THR A 286 -3.07 -25.42 -7.29
C THR A 286 -2.94 -25.52 -5.78
N TYR A 287 -3.80 -24.82 -5.05
CA TYR A 287 -4.04 -25.05 -3.62
C TYR A 287 -5.06 -26.18 -3.43
N GLN A 288 -4.64 -27.27 -2.80
CA GLN A 288 -5.51 -28.42 -2.54
C GLN A 288 -6.45 -28.13 -1.37
N ASP A 289 -7.71 -28.52 -1.50
CA ASP A 289 -8.76 -28.42 -0.47
C ASP A 289 -8.95 -27.01 0.11
N ALA A 290 -8.55 -26.00 -0.68
CA ALA A 290 -8.64 -24.60 -0.27
C ALA A 290 -10.08 -24.10 -0.26
N VAL A 291 -10.99 -24.67 -1.06
CA VAL A 291 -12.41 -24.26 -1.08
C VAL A 291 -13.31 -25.42 -0.65
N LEU A 292 -13.13 -26.59 -1.27
CA LEU A 292 -13.84 -27.81 -0.92
C LEU A 292 -12.88 -29.00 -0.85
N PRO A 293 -13.13 -29.97 0.04
CA PRO A 293 -12.40 -31.25 0.04
C PRO A 293 -12.46 -31.94 -1.34
N GLY A 294 -11.31 -32.45 -1.78
CA GLY A 294 -11.12 -33.10 -3.08
C GLY A 294 -10.94 -32.16 -4.27
N CYS A 295 -10.96 -30.84 -4.06
CA CYS A 295 -10.81 -29.85 -5.13
C CYS A 295 -9.47 -29.11 -5.06
N HIS A 296 -9.03 -28.60 -6.20
CA HIS A 296 -7.81 -27.81 -6.32
C HIS A 296 -8.16 -26.42 -6.86
N VAL A 297 -7.55 -25.36 -6.31
CA VAL A 297 -7.76 -23.99 -6.79
C VAL A 297 -6.51 -23.45 -7.46
N ILE A 298 -6.62 -23.13 -8.75
CA ILE A 298 -5.58 -22.47 -9.53
C ILE A 298 -5.77 -20.94 -9.46
N GLU A 299 -4.68 -20.18 -9.35
CA GLU A 299 -4.72 -18.72 -9.17
C GLU A 299 -3.93 -17.96 -10.24
N GLY A 300 -4.52 -16.89 -10.76
CA GLY A 300 -3.87 -15.87 -11.56
C GLY A 300 -4.20 -14.48 -11.01
N GLY A 301 -3.31 -13.50 -11.26
CA GLY A 301 -3.53 -12.12 -10.83
C GLY A 301 -3.05 -11.08 -11.84
N GLN A 302 -3.85 -10.03 -12.01
CA GLN A 302 -3.47 -8.79 -12.71
C GLN A 302 -3.36 -7.66 -11.70
N THR A 303 -2.25 -6.94 -11.65
CA THR A 303 -1.96 -5.98 -10.57
C THR A 303 -2.68 -4.63 -10.76
N SER A 304 -2.81 -4.16 -12.00
CA SER A 304 -3.40 -2.85 -12.30
C SER A 304 -4.52 -2.94 -13.33
N THR A 305 -5.77 -2.89 -12.87
CA THR A 305 -6.95 -3.10 -13.71
C THR A 305 -7.94 -1.94 -13.60
N GLY A 306 -8.74 -1.86 -12.54
CA GLY A 306 -9.57 -0.69 -12.26
C GLY A 306 -8.69 0.51 -11.91
N SER A 307 -7.50 0.28 -11.34
CA SER A 307 -6.55 1.33 -11.01
C SER A 307 -6.01 2.05 -12.24
N VAL A 308 -5.81 1.36 -13.38
CA VAL A 308 -5.38 2.01 -14.63
C VAL A 308 -6.49 2.90 -15.23
N LEU A 309 -7.75 2.45 -15.18
CA LEU A 309 -8.90 3.27 -15.60
C LEU A 309 -9.07 4.49 -14.68
N ALA A 310 -8.92 4.31 -13.37
CA ALA A 310 -8.98 5.40 -12.40
C ALA A 310 -7.83 6.40 -12.57
N TRP A 311 -6.61 5.91 -12.85
CA TRP A 311 -5.47 6.75 -13.18
C TRP A 311 -5.75 7.59 -14.43
N PHE A 312 -6.22 6.98 -15.51
CA PHE A 312 -6.52 7.71 -16.75
C PHE A 312 -7.60 8.77 -16.54
N ARG A 313 -8.69 8.43 -15.85
CA ARG A 313 -9.75 9.37 -15.51
C ARG A 313 -9.22 10.56 -14.70
N ARG A 314 -8.38 10.30 -13.70
CA ARG A 314 -7.84 11.35 -12.82
C ARG A 314 -6.84 12.25 -13.52
N THR A 315 -5.99 11.69 -14.38
CA THR A 315 -4.82 12.39 -14.94
C THR A 315 -5.07 12.98 -16.32
N CYS A 316 -5.91 12.34 -17.14
CA CYS A 316 -6.09 12.70 -18.55
C CYS A 316 -7.47 13.27 -18.87
N CYS A 317 -8.38 13.34 -17.89
CA CYS A 317 -9.73 13.86 -18.09
C CYS A 317 -9.99 15.09 -17.22
N ALA A 318 -10.91 15.96 -17.67
CA ALA A 318 -11.35 17.09 -16.87
C ALA A 318 -12.00 16.62 -15.55
N PRO A 319 -11.82 17.36 -14.44
CA PRO A 319 -12.51 17.09 -13.18
C PRO A 319 -14.02 16.94 -13.40
N GLY A 320 -14.63 15.95 -12.74
CA GLY A 320 -16.06 15.65 -12.87
C GLY A 320 -16.44 14.72 -14.04
N THR A 321 -15.52 14.37 -14.95
CA THR A 321 -15.79 13.35 -15.99
C THR A 321 -16.26 12.04 -15.34
N SER A 322 -17.39 11.46 -15.76
CA SER A 322 -17.92 10.22 -15.19
C SER A 322 -17.42 8.98 -15.94
N TYR A 323 -17.43 7.80 -15.30
CA TYR A 323 -17.14 6.55 -16.00
C TYR A 323 -18.19 6.24 -17.07
N THR A 324 -19.48 6.58 -16.84
CA THR A 324 -20.54 6.43 -17.84
C THR A 324 -20.24 7.20 -19.13
N GLN A 325 -19.68 8.40 -19.02
CA GLN A 325 -19.25 9.17 -20.19
C GLN A 325 -18.09 8.48 -20.92
N LEU A 326 -17.07 8.04 -20.18
CA LEU A 326 -15.91 7.37 -20.77
C LEU A 326 -16.29 6.03 -21.44
N ASP A 327 -17.21 5.28 -20.82
CA ASP A 327 -17.78 4.05 -21.39
C ASP A 327 -18.52 4.34 -22.70
N ALA A 328 -19.32 5.40 -22.78
CA ALA A 328 -20.01 5.78 -24.01
C ALA A 328 -19.02 6.18 -25.13
N GLU A 329 -17.96 6.91 -24.78
CA GLU A 329 -16.88 7.26 -25.72
C GLU A 329 -16.11 6.02 -26.21
N ALA A 330 -15.82 5.07 -25.32
CA ALA A 330 -15.19 3.80 -25.68
C ALA A 330 -16.11 2.91 -26.52
N ALA A 331 -17.41 2.89 -26.23
CA ALA A 331 -18.39 2.11 -27.01
C ALA A 331 -18.47 2.55 -28.47
N ALA A 332 -18.19 3.83 -28.78
CA ALA A 332 -18.17 4.36 -30.13
C ALA A 332 -16.92 3.95 -30.95
N VAL A 333 -15.89 3.41 -30.31
CA VAL A 333 -14.67 2.91 -30.97
C VAL A 333 -14.84 1.42 -31.29
N PRO A 334 -14.45 0.91 -32.47
CA PRO A 334 -14.61 -0.51 -32.78
C PRO A 334 -13.65 -1.42 -31.98
N PRO A 335 -13.97 -2.73 -31.84
CA PRO A 335 -13.08 -3.74 -31.26
C PRO A 335 -11.65 -3.71 -31.83
N GLY A 336 -10.67 -3.78 -30.93
CA GLY A 336 -9.25 -3.76 -31.26
C GLY A 336 -8.68 -2.35 -31.44
N CYS A 337 -9.46 -1.35 -31.04
CA CYS A 337 -9.13 0.07 -30.92
C CYS A 337 -8.40 0.65 -32.15
N GLU A 338 -8.82 0.22 -33.34
CA GLU A 338 -8.25 0.67 -34.64
C GLU A 338 -6.72 0.56 -34.73
N GLY A 339 -6.15 -0.42 -34.02
CA GLY A 339 -4.71 -0.69 -34.00
C GLY A 339 -3.97 -0.18 -32.76
N LEU A 340 -4.61 0.64 -31.92
CA LEU A 340 -4.05 1.06 -30.63
C LEU A 340 -4.06 -0.13 -29.64
N VAL A 341 -2.94 -0.35 -28.95
CA VAL A 341 -2.81 -1.40 -27.94
C VAL A 341 -2.19 -0.79 -26.69
N ALA A 342 -2.76 -1.10 -25.52
CA ALA A 342 -2.20 -0.71 -24.23
C ALA A 342 -1.61 -1.93 -23.51
N LEU A 343 -0.60 -1.69 -22.67
CA LEU A 343 -0.09 -2.63 -21.68
C LEU A 343 -0.55 -2.16 -20.30
N ASP A 344 -1.26 -3.02 -19.57
CA ASP A 344 -1.91 -2.72 -18.28
C ASP A 344 -0.96 -2.79 -17.07
N HIS A 345 0.34 -3.03 -17.28
CA HIS A 345 1.31 -3.35 -16.22
C HIS A 345 1.79 -2.12 -15.40
N PHE A 346 0.92 -1.17 -15.06
CA PHE A 346 1.29 0.09 -14.39
C PHE A 346 1.98 -0.12 -13.03
N GLN A 347 1.69 -1.22 -12.34
CA GLN A 347 2.32 -1.64 -11.09
C GLN A 347 3.07 -2.98 -11.24
N GLY A 348 3.67 -3.23 -12.41
CA GLY A 348 4.28 -4.53 -12.71
C GLY A 348 3.27 -5.57 -13.19
N ASN A 349 3.77 -6.79 -13.44
CA ASN A 349 2.96 -7.94 -13.86
C ASN A 349 3.15 -9.10 -12.87
N ARG A 350 2.04 -9.69 -12.40
CA ARG A 350 2.06 -10.94 -11.62
C ARG A 350 1.99 -12.16 -12.55
N THR A 351 0.93 -12.24 -13.35
CA THR A 351 0.65 -13.36 -14.27
C THR A 351 0.52 -12.84 -15.71
N PRO A 352 1.15 -13.45 -16.74
CA PRO A 352 1.98 -14.65 -16.69
C PRO A 352 3.50 -14.40 -16.56
N TYR A 353 3.95 -13.15 -16.55
CA TYR A 353 5.37 -12.84 -16.71
C TYR A 353 6.13 -12.72 -15.39
N THR A 354 5.43 -12.46 -14.29
CA THR A 354 6.04 -12.34 -12.96
C THR A 354 7.19 -11.33 -12.95
N ASP A 355 6.91 -10.14 -13.46
CA ASP A 355 7.89 -9.07 -13.63
C ASP A 355 7.44 -7.80 -12.88
N PRO A 356 8.00 -7.52 -11.70
CA PRO A 356 7.66 -6.32 -10.93
C PRO A 356 8.15 -5.02 -11.60
N LEU A 357 9.07 -5.10 -12.57
CA LEU A 357 9.63 -3.95 -13.28
C LEU A 357 8.86 -3.62 -14.57
N SER A 358 7.93 -4.48 -15.01
CA SER A 358 7.08 -4.17 -16.15
C SER A 358 6.29 -2.88 -15.93
N ARG A 359 6.09 -2.07 -16.98
CA ARG A 359 5.39 -0.79 -16.90
C ARG A 359 4.34 -0.65 -17.98
N GLY A 360 3.35 0.21 -17.70
CA GLY A 360 2.30 0.54 -18.65
C GLY A 360 2.83 1.20 -19.92
N ALA A 361 2.18 0.93 -21.04
CA ALA A 361 2.56 1.47 -22.35
C ALA A 361 1.33 1.65 -23.25
N LEU A 362 1.44 2.57 -24.20
CA LEU A 362 0.48 2.74 -25.31
C LEU A 362 1.28 2.67 -26.61
N ALA A 363 0.92 1.73 -27.48
CA ALA A 363 1.61 1.49 -28.75
C ALA A 363 0.64 1.61 -29.93
N GLY A 364 1.08 2.25 -31.01
CA GLY A 364 0.29 2.41 -32.24
C GLY A 364 -0.56 3.69 -32.31
N LEU A 365 -0.20 4.75 -31.57
CA LEU A 365 -0.89 6.04 -31.67
C LEU A 365 -0.85 6.64 -33.09
N SER A 366 -1.96 7.27 -33.48
CA SER A 366 -2.09 8.06 -34.71
C SER A 366 -2.91 9.33 -34.40
N LEU A 367 -2.86 10.33 -35.27
CA LEU A 367 -3.63 11.58 -35.10
C LEU A 367 -5.17 11.37 -35.11
N LYS A 368 -5.66 10.18 -35.47
CA LYS A 368 -7.07 9.81 -35.41
C LYS A 368 -7.54 9.51 -33.98
N HIS A 369 -6.65 9.03 -33.11
CA HIS A 369 -7.04 8.51 -31.81
C HIS A 369 -7.41 9.64 -30.85
N GLY A 370 -8.61 9.52 -30.26
CA GLY A 370 -9.11 10.44 -29.24
C GLY A 370 -9.16 9.81 -27.86
N ARG A 371 -9.80 10.51 -26.92
CA ARG A 371 -9.96 10.06 -25.53
C ARG A 371 -10.66 8.70 -25.41
N GLY A 372 -11.73 8.50 -26.18
CA GLY A 372 -12.47 7.23 -26.23
C GLY A 372 -11.60 6.05 -26.66
N HIS A 373 -10.66 6.25 -27.61
CA HIS A 373 -9.71 5.22 -28.02
C HIS A 373 -8.77 4.84 -26.88
N VAL A 374 -8.16 5.83 -26.22
CA VAL A 374 -7.22 5.54 -25.13
C VAL A 374 -7.91 4.84 -23.96
N PHE A 375 -9.10 5.30 -23.58
CA PHE A 375 -9.88 4.64 -22.53
C PHE A 375 -10.24 3.20 -22.91
N ARG A 376 -10.76 2.99 -24.13
CA ARG A 376 -11.05 1.65 -24.65
C ARG A 376 -9.81 0.76 -24.68
N ALA A 377 -8.66 1.28 -25.09
CA ALA A 377 -7.41 0.52 -25.16
C ALA A 377 -7.00 0.01 -23.77
N PHE A 378 -7.20 0.78 -22.70
CA PHE A 378 -6.98 0.30 -21.34
C PHE A 378 -7.98 -0.78 -20.93
N MET A 379 -9.28 -0.60 -21.23
CA MET A 379 -10.29 -1.64 -20.97
C MET A 379 -9.96 -2.95 -21.70
N GLU A 380 -9.65 -2.85 -22.99
CA GLU A 380 -9.23 -3.96 -23.86
C GLU A 380 -7.95 -4.61 -23.35
N SER A 381 -6.96 -3.85 -22.87
CA SER A 381 -5.72 -4.41 -22.32
C SER A 381 -5.94 -5.26 -21.08
N VAL A 382 -6.88 -4.88 -20.20
CA VAL A 382 -7.19 -5.68 -19.01
C VAL A 382 -7.88 -6.98 -19.40
N ALA A 383 -8.87 -6.92 -20.30
CA ALA A 383 -9.55 -8.11 -20.81
C ALA A 383 -8.59 -9.04 -21.59
N ALA A 384 -7.66 -8.46 -22.35
CA ALA A 384 -6.61 -9.18 -23.05
C ALA A 384 -5.62 -9.84 -22.08
N GLY A 385 -5.28 -9.16 -20.98
CA GLY A 385 -4.48 -9.72 -19.89
C GLY A 385 -5.15 -10.94 -19.26
N THR A 386 -6.45 -10.87 -18.94
CA THR A 386 -7.21 -12.02 -18.46
C THR A 386 -7.20 -13.17 -19.49
N ALA A 387 -7.42 -12.87 -20.77
CA ALA A 387 -7.39 -13.88 -21.83
C ALA A 387 -6.00 -14.53 -21.98
N LEU A 388 -4.92 -13.77 -21.81
CA LEU A 388 -3.55 -14.28 -21.83
C LEU A 388 -3.26 -15.18 -20.61
N ILE A 389 -3.77 -14.84 -19.43
CA ILE A 389 -3.71 -15.69 -18.24
C ILE A 389 -4.42 -17.02 -18.50
N LEU A 390 -5.64 -16.98 -19.06
CA LEU A 390 -6.38 -18.19 -19.41
C LEU A 390 -5.65 -19.05 -20.45
N ARG A 391 -5.00 -18.43 -21.45
CA ARG A 391 -4.14 -19.16 -22.40
C ARG A 391 -2.95 -19.84 -21.71
N THR A 392 -2.37 -19.18 -20.71
CA THR A 392 -1.25 -19.73 -19.92
C THR A 392 -1.70 -20.93 -19.09
N MET A 393 -2.82 -20.80 -18.38
CA MET A 393 -3.42 -21.91 -17.62
C MET A 393 -3.86 -23.07 -18.54
N ALA A 394 -4.35 -22.75 -19.73
CA ALA A 394 -4.73 -23.75 -20.74
C ALA A 394 -3.55 -24.58 -21.24
N ALA A 395 -2.36 -23.99 -21.33
CA ALA A 395 -1.13 -24.72 -21.66
C ALA A 395 -0.74 -25.72 -20.55
N ALA A 396 -1.11 -25.43 -19.30
CA ALA A 396 -0.99 -26.37 -18.17
C ALA A 396 -2.19 -27.32 -18.03
N GLY A 397 -3.16 -27.27 -18.95
CA GLY A 397 -4.28 -28.21 -18.99
C GLY A 397 -5.53 -27.78 -18.22
N TYR A 398 -5.69 -26.48 -17.92
CA TYR A 398 -6.92 -25.93 -17.33
C TYR A 398 -7.60 -24.91 -18.25
N ARG A 399 -8.88 -25.15 -18.57
CA ARG A 399 -9.75 -24.23 -19.31
C ARG A 399 -11.08 -24.12 -18.57
N PRO A 400 -11.55 -22.92 -18.21
CA PRO A 400 -12.86 -22.79 -17.59
C PRO A 400 -13.98 -22.92 -18.63
N ASP A 401 -15.07 -23.56 -18.24
CA ASP A 401 -16.33 -23.63 -19.00
C ASP A 401 -17.19 -22.38 -18.79
N SER A 402 -16.98 -21.68 -17.67
CA SER A 402 -17.66 -20.42 -17.36
C SER A 402 -16.84 -19.58 -16.38
N ILE A 403 -16.98 -18.26 -16.48
CA ILE A 403 -16.39 -17.30 -15.55
C ILE A 403 -17.54 -16.59 -14.83
N THR A 404 -17.62 -16.66 -13.50
CA THR A 404 -18.52 -15.81 -12.72
C THR A 404 -17.75 -14.60 -12.21
N LEU A 405 -18.25 -13.39 -12.51
CA LEU A 405 -17.57 -12.14 -12.20
C LEU A 405 -18.24 -11.40 -11.04
N ALA A 406 -17.42 -10.84 -10.15
CA ALA A 406 -17.84 -9.89 -9.12
C ALA A 406 -16.98 -8.64 -9.10
N GLY A 407 -17.49 -7.59 -8.45
CA GLY A 407 -16.75 -6.36 -8.16
C GLY A 407 -16.89 -5.24 -9.20
N GLY A 408 -15.94 -4.31 -9.21
CA GLY A 408 -16.10 -3.00 -9.84
C GLY A 408 -16.39 -3.01 -11.35
N ALA A 409 -15.92 -4.04 -12.07
CA ALA A 409 -16.15 -4.20 -13.50
C ALA A 409 -17.61 -4.51 -13.86
N ALA A 410 -18.39 -5.05 -12.91
CA ALA A 410 -19.81 -5.39 -13.11
C ALA A 410 -20.69 -4.19 -13.49
N ARG A 411 -20.20 -2.96 -13.28
CA ARG A 411 -20.89 -1.70 -13.59
C ARG A 411 -20.77 -1.27 -15.06
N SER A 412 -19.93 -1.92 -15.86
CA SER A 412 -19.72 -1.58 -17.28
C SER A 412 -20.08 -2.75 -18.18
N GLU A 413 -21.22 -2.67 -18.86
CA GLU A 413 -21.66 -3.74 -19.79
C GLU A 413 -20.66 -3.95 -20.94
N LEU A 414 -20.08 -2.86 -21.45
CA LEU A 414 -19.04 -2.91 -22.47
C LEU A 414 -17.84 -3.74 -21.98
N TRP A 415 -17.39 -3.50 -20.75
CA TRP A 415 -16.21 -4.17 -20.22
C TRP A 415 -16.47 -5.66 -19.95
N LEU A 416 -17.65 -5.98 -19.42
CA LEU A 416 -18.08 -7.36 -19.23
C LEU A 416 -18.11 -8.12 -20.55
N GLN A 417 -18.67 -7.52 -21.61
CA GLN A 417 -18.69 -8.13 -22.93
C GLN A 417 -17.28 -8.34 -23.50
N MET A 418 -16.35 -7.39 -23.29
CA MET A 418 -14.95 -7.55 -23.70
C MET A 418 -14.28 -8.76 -23.04
N HIS A 419 -14.52 -9.00 -21.75
CA HIS A 419 -14.01 -10.19 -21.06
C HIS A 419 -14.56 -11.48 -21.67
N ALA A 420 -15.87 -11.55 -21.94
CA ALA A 420 -16.49 -12.71 -22.60
C ALA A 420 -15.92 -12.93 -24.02
N ASP A 421 -15.86 -11.88 -24.83
CA ASP A 421 -15.41 -11.94 -26.23
C ASP A 421 -13.94 -12.36 -26.37
N MET A 422 -13.05 -11.80 -25.52
CA MET A 422 -11.62 -12.07 -25.61
C MET A 422 -11.23 -13.40 -24.97
N SER A 423 -11.90 -13.80 -23.88
CA SER A 423 -11.65 -15.11 -23.26
C SER A 423 -12.26 -16.25 -24.08
N GLY A 424 -13.35 -15.98 -24.81
CA GLY A 424 -14.15 -17.01 -25.48
C GLY A 424 -14.93 -17.88 -24.49
N VAL A 425 -15.15 -17.40 -23.26
CA VAL A 425 -15.80 -18.13 -22.17
C VAL A 425 -17.04 -17.35 -21.70
N PRO A 426 -18.20 -18.01 -21.50
CA PRO A 426 -19.40 -17.35 -21.00
C PRO A 426 -19.17 -16.69 -19.63
N LEU A 427 -19.60 -15.44 -19.50
CA LEU A 427 -19.47 -14.65 -18.27
C LEU A 427 -20.81 -14.64 -17.51
N ARG A 428 -20.80 -14.95 -16.22
CA ARG A 428 -21.98 -15.01 -15.35
C ARG A 428 -21.93 -13.90 -14.33
N LEU A 429 -23.09 -13.31 -14.03
CA LEU A 429 -23.29 -12.35 -12.94
C LEU A 429 -24.33 -12.89 -11.98
N THR A 430 -24.02 -12.85 -10.69
CA THR A 430 -24.94 -13.23 -9.62
C THR A 430 -25.78 -12.06 -9.17
N ARG A 431 -26.98 -12.36 -8.67
CA ARG A 431 -27.91 -11.35 -8.11
C ARG A 431 -27.34 -10.67 -6.87
N CYS A 432 -26.67 -11.43 -6.00
CA CYS A 432 -25.97 -10.86 -4.87
C CYS A 432 -24.62 -10.31 -5.34
N ALA A 433 -24.41 -9.02 -5.13
CA ALA A 433 -23.17 -8.34 -5.50
C ALA A 433 -22.03 -8.57 -4.49
N ASP A 434 -22.36 -8.74 -3.20
CA ASP A 434 -21.38 -9.02 -2.13
C ASP A 434 -21.17 -10.53 -1.97
N ALA A 435 -20.31 -11.08 -2.83
CA ALA A 435 -20.00 -12.50 -2.84
C ALA A 435 -19.38 -13.04 -1.53
N PRO A 436 -18.44 -12.36 -0.84
CA PRO A 436 -17.86 -12.88 0.41
C PRO A 436 -18.92 -13.10 1.50
N MET A 437 -19.76 -12.09 1.76
CA MET A 437 -20.85 -12.21 2.75
C MET A 437 -21.83 -13.34 2.42
N LEU A 438 -22.24 -13.49 1.14
CA LEU A 438 -23.10 -14.61 0.74
C LEU A 438 -22.38 -15.96 0.89
N GLY A 439 -21.09 -16.02 0.57
CA GLY A 439 -20.25 -17.20 0.79
C GLY A 439 -20.23 -17.62 2.25
N CYS A 440 -19.99 -16.68 3.17
CA CYS A 440 -20.08 -16.94 4.61
C CYS A 440 -21.47 -17.41 5.04
N ALA A 441 -22.54 -16.79 4.53
CA ALA A 441 -23.90 -17.23 4.84
C ALA A 441 -24.17 -18.67 4.36
N ILE A 442 -23.64 -19.06 3.20
CA ILE A 442 -23.71 -20.44 2.69
C ILE A 442 -22.98 -21.41 3.62
N LEU A 443 -21.77 -21.07 4.06
CA LEU A 443 -21.00 -21.90 5.01
C LEU A 443 -21.75 -22.05 6.35
N ALA A 444 -22.30 -20.94 6.87
CA ALA A 444 -23.12 -20.94 8.08
C ALA A 444 -24.40 -21.81 7.92
N ALA A 445 -25.05 -21.77 6.76
CA ALA A 445 -26.25 -22.57 6.49
C ALA A 445 -25.95 -24.08 6.48
N VAL A 446 -24.77 -24.49 5.98
CA VAL A 446 -24.33 -25.89 6.04
C VAL A 446 -24.07 -26.32 7.49
N ALA A 447 -23.31 -25.54 8.26
CA ALA A 447 -23.06 -25.84 9.67
C ALA A 447 -24.36 -25.90 10.51
N ALA A 448 -25.35 -25.06 10.19
CA ALA A 448 -26.68 -25.08 10.81
C ALA A 448 -27.57 -26.28 10.41
N GLY A 449 -27.10 -27.16 9.53
CA GLY A 449 -27.90 -28.26 8.98
C GLY A 449 -29.11 -27.77 8.19
N MET A 450 -29.02 -26.61 7.54
CA MET A 450 -30.04 -26.16 6.59
C MET A 450 -29.84 -26.83 5.23
N TYR A 451 -28.59 -27.20 4.92
CA TYR A 451 -28.19 -27.93 3.72
C TYR A 451 -27.11 -28.95 4.09
N ASP A 452 -27.10 -30.11 3.42
CA ASP A 452 -26.16 -31.20 3.73
C ASP A 452 -24.73 -30.90 3.29
N THR A 453 -24.55 -30.08 2.25
CA THR A 453 -23.24 -29.80 1.63
C THR A 453 -23.17 -28.38 1.09
N VAL A 454 -21.96 -27.83 0.97
CA VAL A 454 -21.72 -26.51 0.36
C VAL A 454 -22.27 -26.44 -1.08
N PRO A 455 -22.04 -27.41 -1.98
CA PRO A 455 -22.65 -27.37 -3.32
C PRO A 455 -24.19 -27.34 -3.29
N ALA A 456 -24.84 -28.05 -2.36
CA ALA A 456 -26.30 -28.02 -2.23
C ALA A 456 -26.80 -26.65 -1.76
N ALA A 457 -26.11 -26.05 -0.78
CA ALA A 457 -26.42 -24.69 -0.31
C ALA A 457 -26.19 -23.64 -1.40
N VAL A 458 -25.08 -23.73 -2.16
CA VAL A 458 -24.81 -22.87 -3.32
C VAL A 458 -25.94 -22.94 -4.34
N ALA A 459 -26.40 -24.16 -4.70
CA ALA A 459 -27.45 -24.35 -5.68
C ALA A 459 -28.79 -23.71 -5.26
N ALA A 460 -29.02 -23.57 -3.95
CA ALA A 460 -30.23 -22.97 -3.39
C ALA A 460 -30.11 -21.46 -3.13
N MET A 461 -28.91 -20.99 -2.75
CA MET A 461 -28.68 -19.62 -2.27
C MET A 461 -28.05 -18.68 -3.31
N VAL A 462 -27.37 -19.21 -4.32
CA VAL A 462 -26.75 -18.40 -5.38
C VAL A 462 -27.66 -18.36 -6.61
N ALA A 463 -28.13 -17.16 -6.95
CA ALA A 463 -28.92 -16.93 -8.17
C ALA A 463 -28.08 -16.23 -9.24
N VAL A 464 -27.89 -16.88 -10.39
CA VAL A 464 -27.36 -16.23 -11.60
C VAL A 464 -28.44 -15.31 -12.16
N GLU A 465 -28.13 -14.03 -12.31
CA GLU A 465 -29.04 -13.01 -12.85
C GLU A 465 -28.87 -12.83 -14.36
N ARG A 466 -27.62 -12.88 -14.84
CA ARG A 466 -27.30 -12.64 -16.24
C ARG A 466 -26.14 -13.52 -16.70
N VAL A 467 -26.21 -13.96 -17.96
CA VAL A 467 -25.12 -14.62 -18.68
C VAL A 467 -24.81 -13.82 -19.93
N MET A 468 -23.53 -13.51 -20.14
CA MET A 468 -23.02 -12.83 -21.32
C MET A 468 -22.22 -13.81 -22.15
N GLU A 469 -22.75 -14.14 -23.32
CA GLU A 469 -22.11 -15.05 -24.26
C GLU A 469 -21.06 -14.32 -25.09
N PRO A 470 -19.92 -14.98 -25.43
CA PRO A 470 -18.96 -14.42 -26.36
C PRO A 470 -19.61 -14.14 -27.72
N ALA A 471 -19.51 -12.90 -28.21
CA ALA A 471 -20.03 -12.52 -29.51
C ALA A 471 -19.08 -12.99 -30.63
N PRO A 472 -19.49 -13.87 -31.55
CA PRO A 472 -18.58 -14.48 -32.53
C PRO A 472 -17.83 -13.48 -33.41
N THR A 473 -18.50 -12.39 -33.80
CA THR A 473 -17.92 -11.34 -34.65
C THR A 473 -16.86 -10.51 -33.90
N ALA A 474 -17.13 -10.15 -32.65
CA ALA A 474 -16.19 -9.41 -31.81
C ALA A 474 -15.00 -10.30 -31.39
N ALA A 475 -15.24 -11.56 -31.01
CA ALA A 475 -14.20 -12.53 -30.70
C ALA A 475 -13.23 -12.72 -31.88
N ALA A 476 -13.76 -12.80 -33.12
CA ALA A 476 -12.93 -12.87 -34.33
C ALA A 476 -12.09 -11.59 -34.52
N ALA A 477 -12.66 -10.41 -34.26
CA ALA A 477 -11.94 -9.13 -34.35
C ALA A 477 -10.82 -9.01 -33.29
N TYR A 478 -11.05 -9.52 -32.08
CA TYR A 478 -10.06 -9.48 -31.01
C TYR A 478 -8.91 -10.47 -31.19
N LYS A 479 -9.05 -11.53 -31.99
CA LYS A 479 -7.98 -12.52 -32.18
C LYS A 479 -6.63 -11.87 -32.55
N ALA A 480 -6.63 -10.98 -33.55
CA ALA A 480 -5.41 -10.27 -33.95
C ALA A 480 -4.95 -9.24 -32.90
N HIS A 481 -5.88 -8.64 -32.15
CA HIS A 481 -5.55 -7.73 -31.06
C HIS A 481 -4.84 -8.45 -29.90
N LEU A 482 -5.32 -9.65 -29.53
CA LEU A 482 -4.71 -10.48 -28.48
C LEU A 482 -3.27 -10.88 -28.82
N GLU A 483 -2.99 -11.23 -30.09
CA GLU A 483 -1.61 -11.51 -30.50
C GLU A 483 -0.71 -10.27 -30.40
N ARG A 484 -1.22 -9.08 -30.73
CA ARG A 484 -0.47 -7.83 -30.56
C ARG A 484 -0.23 -7.51 -29.09
N TYR A 485 -1.24 -7.68 -28.23
CA TYR A 485 -1.10 -7.50 -26.78
C TYR A 485 -0.07 -8.48 -26.20
N ALA A 486 -0.15 -9.76 -26.56
CA ALA A 486 0.80 -10.78 -26.10
C ALA A 486 2.25 -10.49 -26.55
N ALA A 487 2.43 -9.95 -27.77
CA ALA A 487 3.74 -9.56 -28.29
C ALA A 487 4.27 -8.25 -27.69
N LEU A 488 3.42 -7.43 -27.08
CA LEU A 488 3.78 -6.10 -26.60
C LEU A 488 4.76 -6.15 -25.42
N TYR A 489 4.50 -7.00 -24.42
CA TYR A 489 5.42 -7.12 -23.29
C TYR A 489 6.81 -7.61 -23.71
N PRO A 490 6.99 -8.72 -24.45
CA PRO A 490 8.32 -9.16 -24.89
C PRO A 490 9.08 -8.10 -25.71
N ALA A 491 8.37 -7.31 -26.52
CA ALA A 491 8.99 -6.24 -27.31
C ALA A 491 9.47 -5.06 -26.44
N LEU A 492 8.75 -4.75 -25.36
CA LEU A 492 9.07 -3.65 -24.45
C LEU A 492 9.93 -4.07 -23.25
N ALA A 493 9.99 -5.37 -22.94
CA ALA A 493 10.75 -5.89 -21.81
C ALA A 493 12.22 -5.45 -21.82
N PRO A 494 12.95 -5.47 -22.96
CA PRO A 494 14.31 -4.93 -23.01
C PRO A 494 14.42 -3.44 -22.71
N ILE A 495 13.35 -2.65 -22.91
CA ILE A 495 13.31 -1.23 -22.55
C ILE A 495 13.15 -1.07 -21.04
N PHE A 496 12.25 -1.87 -20.44
CA PHE A 496 12.02 -1.87 -19.00
C PHE A 496 13.20 -2.47 -18.21
N GLN A 497 13.88 -3.46 -18.80
CA GLN A 497 15.00 -4.19 -18.21
C GLN A 497 16.37 -3.60 -18.60
N GLY A 498 16.45 -2.85 -19.71
CA GLY A 498 17.63 -2.11 -20.15
C GLY A 498 17.94 -0.90 -19.26
N GLY A 499 16.96 -0.46 -18.47
CA GLY A 499 17.17 0.31 -17.26
C GLY A 499 17.40 -0.61 -16.06
N LYS A 500 18.63 -1.11 -15.86
CA LYS A 500 19.03 -1.60 -14.54
C LYS A 500 19.01 -0.41 -13.55
N LEU A 501 17.91 -0.19 -12.84
CA LEU A 501 18.02 0.17 -11.42
C LEU A 501 18.50 -1.11 -10.73
N GLY A 502 19.79 -1.14 -10.43
CA GLY A 502 20.57 -2.36 -10.23
C GLY A 502 20.14 -3.22 -9.05
N ALA A 503 19.77 -4.46 -9.34
CA ALA A 503 20.05 -5.60 -8.48
C ALA A 503 20.01 -6.87 -9.34
N GLN A 504 21.18 -7.35 -9.77
CA GLN A 504 21.63 -8.73 -9.52
C GLN A 504 23.01 -8.96 -10.14
N GLN A 505 23.89 -9.49 -9.31
CA GLN A 505 25.25 -9.92 -9.57
C GLN A 505 25.23 -11.22 -10.39
N GLN A 506 26.06 -11.32 -11.45
CA GLN A 506 26.96 -12.44 -11.81
C GLN A 506 27.46 -12.34 -13.28
N PRO A 507 28.56 -13.04 -13.65
CA PRO A 507 29.94 -12.55 -13.69
C PRO A 507 30.33 -11.94 -15.05
N VAL A 508 31.09 -10.84 -15.05
CA VAL A 508 31.55 -10.18 -16.28
C VAL A 508 32.92 -10.73 -16.71
N PRO A 509 33.13 -11.07 -18.00
CA PRO A 509 34.43 -11.41 -18.54
C PRO A 509 35.34 -10.19 -18.55
N GLU A 510 36.59 -10.42 -18.15
CA GLU A 510 37.63 -9.43 -17.89
C GLU A 510 37.91 -8.51 -19.10
N GLN A 511 37.42 -7.26 -19.07
CA GLN A 511 37.98 -6.16 -19.87
C GLN A 511 37.97 -4.82 -19.12
N ALA A 512 39.20 -4.32 -18.96
CA ALA A 512 39.75 -3.02 -18.57
C ALA A 512 38.93 -2.02 -17.71
N PRO A 513 39.49 -1.54 -16.58
CA PRO A 513 38.80 -0.71 -15.61
C PRO A 513 38.52 0.71 -16.13
N VAL A 514 37.27 1.17 -15.97
CA VAL A 514 36.89 2.59 -15.98
C VAL A 514 36.91 3.09 -14.52
N ALA A 515 37.51 4.26 -14.31
CA ALA A 515 37.82 4.82 -13.00
C ALA A 515 36.60 4.95 -12.07
N ALA A 516 36.82 4.69 -10.78
CA ALA A 516 35.82 4.77 -9.72
C ALA A 516 35.15 6.15 -9.63
N HIS A 517 33.81 6.16 -9.53
CA HIS A 517 33.04 7.33 -9.10
C HIS A 517 33.09 7.46 -7.56
N PRO A 518 33.23 8.68 -7.01
CA PRO A 518 33.49 8.90 -5.58
C PRO A 518 32.27 8.57 -4.71
N GLY A 519 32.51 8.06 -3.50
CA GLY A 519 31.49 7.85 -2.45
C GLY A 519 30.85 9.16 -1.97
N ALA A 520 29.83 9.07 -1.10
CA ALA A 520 29.19 10.24 -0.52
C ALA A 520 30.23 11.20 0.08
N MET A 521 30.11 12.50 -0.22
CA MET A 521 31.02 13.49 0.34
C MET A 521 30.75 13.59 1.84
N PRO A 522 31.80 13.63 2.69
CA PRO A 522 31.60 13.84 4.11
C PRO A 522 30.91 15.20 4.34
N SER A 523 30.02 15.24 5.33
CA SER A 523 29.48 16.52 5.82
C SER A 523 30.63 17.44 6.22
N GLY A 524 30.47 18.74 5.99
CA GLY A 524 31.37 19.78 6.51
C GLY A 524 31.42 19.86 8.05
N GLY A 525 30.66 19.01 8.75
CA GLY A 525 30.54 18.99 10.21
C GLY A 525 29.59 20.09 10.72
N PRO A 526 29.27 20.11 12.02
CA PRO A 526 28.46 21.18 12.62
C PRO A 526 29.18 22.54 12.48
N VAL A 527 28.57 23.46 11.74
CA VAL A 527 29.01 24.86 11.71
C VAL A 527 28.64 25.49 13.05
N GLU A 528 29.62 25.60 13.95
CA GLU A 528 29.52 26.50 15.10
C GLU A 528 29.41 27.94 14.57
N TRP A 529 28.39 28.66 15.04
CA TRP A 529 28.29 30.08 14.77
C TRP A 529 29.43 30.82 15.47
N ARG A 530 30.37 31.38 14.70
CA ARG A 530 31.60 32.03 15.18
C ARG A 530 31.58 33.56 15.02
N GLY A 531 30.40 34.16 15.09
CA GLY A 531 30.19 35.59 14.82
C GLY A 531 30.14 35.87 13.31
N GLY A 532 28.93 36.15 12.80
CA GLY A 532 28.68 36.41 11.37
C GLY A 532 27.25 36.09 10.94
N VAL A 533 26.90 36.39 9.70
CA VAL A 533 25.59 36.06 9.11
C VAL A 533 25.76 34.95 8.09
N ILE A 534 24.97 33.89 8.23
CA ILE A 534 24.89 32.78 7.29
C ILE A 534 23.84 33.12 6.23
N VAL A 535 24.22 33.09 4.97
CA VAL A 535 23.27 33.16 3.85
C VAL A 535 23.16 31.78 3.24
N ALA A 536 21.96 31.19 3.30
CA ALA A 536 21.64 29.86 2.79
C ALA A 536 20.79 29.98 1.51
N PRO A 537 21.32 29.66 0.32
CA PRO A 537 20.51 29.60 -0.88
C PRO A 537 19.45 28.50 -0.78
N SER A 538 18.17 28.84 -0.98
CA SER A 538 17.09 27.83 -1.05
C SER A 538 16.99 27.26 -2.46
N ILE A 539 17.21 25.94 -2.57
CA ILE A 539 17.14 25.24 -3.86
C ILE A 539 15.72 25.09 -4.41
N LEU A 540 14.70 25.45 -3.62
CA LEU A 540 13.33 25.50 -4.10
C LEU A 540 13.16 26.47 -5.29
N ALA A 541 14.04 27.47 -5.41
CA ALA A 541 14.06 28.41 -6.52
C ALA A 541 15.06 28.04 -7.64
N ALA A 542 15.78 26.92 -7.52
CA ALA A 542 16.74 26.45 -8.51
C ALA A 542 16.06 25.67 -9.65
N ASP A 543 16.82 25.36 -10.71
CA ASP A 543 16.36 24.43 -11.75
C ASP A 543 16.39 22.99 -11.22
N PHE A 544 15.20 22.41 -11.02
CA PHE A 544 15.04 21.04 -10.50
C PHE A 544 15.61 19.98 -11.45
N ALA A 545 15.73 20.28 -12.74
CA ALA A 545 16.39 19.38 -13.69
C ALA A 545 17.92 19.32 -13.47
N ASN A 546 18.50 20.26 -12.70
CA ASN A 546 19.94 20.39 -12.53
C ASN A 546 20.37 20.86 -11.13
N LEU A 547 19.82 20.23 -10.09
CA LEU A 547 20.11 20.59 -8.69
C LEU A 547 21.60 20.40 -8.30
N ALA A 548 22.30 19.45 -8.92
CA ALA A 548 23.74 19.24 -8.66
C ALA A 548 24.56 20.48 -9.06
N ALA A 549 24.28 21.09 -10.22
CA ALA A 549 24.95 22.31 -10.64
C ALA A 549 24.57 23.50 -9.76
N ALA A 550 23.30 23.61 -9.35
CA ALA A 550 22.84 24.68 -8.46
C ALA A 550 23.58 24.67 -7.11
N VAL A 551 23.75 23.49 -6.51
CA VAL A 551 24.50 23.35 -5.25
C VAL A 551 26.00 23.57 -5.44
N ALA A 552 26.57 23.17 -6.58
CA ALA A 552 27.96 23.48 -6.91
C ALA A 552 28.18 25.00 -7.09
N GLU A 553 27.22 25.70 -7.70
CA GLU A 553 27.26 27.16 -7.83
C GLU A 553 27.18 27.85 -6.46
N ALA A 554 26.30 27.37 -5.57
CA ALA A 554 26.22 27.84 -4.19
C ALA A 554 27.55 27.66 -3.43
N ALA A 555 28.18 26.49 -3.56
CA ALA A 555 29.49 26.22 -2.95
C ALA A 555 30.58 27.12 -3.52
N ALA A 556 30.63 27.31 -4.85
CA ALA A 556 31.59 28.19 -5.50
C ALA A 556 31.39 29.67 -5.13
N ALA A 557 30.16 30.08 -4.81
CA ALA A 557 29.83 31.40 -4.31
C ALA A 557 30.17 31.61 -2.82
N GLY A 558 30.66 30.56 -2.13
CA GLY A 558 31.04 30.62 -0.72
C GLY A 558 29.86 30.49 0.25
N ALA A 559 28.70 29.99 -0.20
CA ALA A 559 27.61 29.69 0.72
C ALA A 559 28.03 28.56 1.68
N PRO A 560 27.87 28.71 3.00
CA PRO A 560 28.23 27.63 3.94
C PRO A 560 27.13 26.56 4.01
N TRP A 561 25.88 26.96 3.74
CA TRP A 561 24.68 26.12 3.84
C TRP A 561 23.91 26.16 2.53
N VAL A 562 23.16 25.10 2.26
CA VAL A 562 22.09 25.07 1.28
C VAL A 562 20.81 24.73 2.02
N HIS A 563 19.77 25.54 1.79
CA HIS A 563 18.46 25.32 2.36
C HIS A 563 17.62 24.44 1.44
N VAL A 564 17.03 23.40 2.00
CA VAL A 564 16.21 22.41 1.29
C VAL A 564 14.82 22.44 1.90
N ASP A 565 13.84 22.89 1.14
CA ASP A 565 12.43 22.90 1.53
C ASP A 565 11.76 21.56 1.16
N LEU A 566 11.39 20.77 2.16
CA LEU A 566 10.73 19.47 2.02
C LEU A 566 9.25 19.56 2.41
N PHE A 567 8.39 19.59 1.40
CA PHE A 567 6.95 19.64 1.55
C PHE A 567 6.32 18.39 0.90
N ASP A 568 5.31 17.83 1.55
CA ASP A 568 4.67 16.57 1.15
C ASP A 568 3.16 16.71 0.91
N ASN A 569 2.64 17.94 0.91
CA ASN A 569 1.22 18.27 0.80
C ASN A 569 0.33 17.63 1.89
N SER A 570 0.89 17.21 3.03
CA SER A 570 0.12 16.63 4.14
C SER A 570 -0.38 17.68 5.15
N TRP A 571 0.25 18.85 5.20
CA TRP A 571 -0.14 19.95 6.09
C TRP A 571 -0.94 21.02 5.33
N GLU A 572 -2.15 21.33 5.79
CA GLU A 572 -3.11 22.16 5.07
C GLU A 572 -2.60 23.60 4.84
N ALA A 573 -1.72 24.10 5.70
CA ALA A 573 -1.09 25.42 5.55
C ALA A 573 0.04 25.44 4.49
N CYS A 574 0.51 24.27 4.05
CA CYS A 574 1.50 24.11 2.99
C CYS A 574 1.04 23.05 1.96
N PRO A 575 0.18 23.41 0.98
CA PRO A 575 -0.37 22.48 0.00
C PRO A 575 0.63 22.08 -1.11
N ASN A 576 1.91 22.36 -0.92
CA ASN A 576 2.95 22.14 -1.92
C ASN A 576 3.58 20.75 -1.74
N PHE A 577 4.03 20.17 -2.84
CA PHE A 577 4.91 19.00 -2.84
C PHE A 577 6.24 19.39 -3.51
N THR A 578 7.38 19.14 -2.85
CA THR A 578 8.70 19.54 -3.36
C THR A 578 9.64 18.34 -3.51
N VAL A 579 10.48 18.07 -2.52
CA VAL A 579 11.52 17.05 -2.52
C VAL A 579 11.50 16.24 -1.22
N GLY A 580 12.15 15.08 -1.23
CA GLY A 580 12.23 14.16 -0.10
C GLY A 580 13.67 13.75 0.23
N PRO A 581 13.86 12.87 1.23
CA PRO A 581 15.17 12.31 1.59
C PRO A 581 16.01 11.76 0.41
N PRO A 582 15.44 11.13 -0.64
CA PRO A 582 16.22 10.69 -1.79
C PRO A 582 16.95 11.81 -2.54
N VAL A 583 16.38 13.02 -2.57
CA VAL A 583 17.03 14.19 -3.17
C VAL A 583 18.16 14.69 -2.28
N VAL A 584 17.95 14.75 -0.96
CA VAL A 584 19.01 15.09 0.02
C VAL A 584 20.20 14.14 -0.10
N ALA A 585 19.93 12.83 -0.20
CA ALA A 585 20.96 11.81 -0.39
C ALA A 585 21.71 11.96 -1.73
N SER A 586 21.04 12.46 -2.76
CA SER A 586 21.65 12.75 -4.05
C SER A 586 22.52 14.02 -3.97
N LEU A 587 22.03 15.09 -3.35
CA LEU A 587 22.78 16.33 -3.14
C LEU A 587 24.04 16.10 -2.33
N ARG A 588 23.98 15.28 -1.27
CA ARG A 588 25.13 14.95 -0.42
C ARG A 588 26.31 14.33 -1.19
N ARG A 589 26.06 13.68 -2.33
CA ARG A 589 27.14 13.13 -3.20
C ARG A 589 27.90 14.22 -3.96
N HIS A 590 27.32 15.43 -4.04
CA HIS A 590 27.84 16.54 -4.82
C HIS A 590 28.26 17.73 -3.97
N THR A 591 28.10 17.67 -2.65
CA THR A 591 28.44 18.79 -1.76
C THR A 591 28.87 18.37 -0.36
N CYS A 592 29.82 19.11 0.20
CA CYS A 592 30.15 19.10 1.63
C CYS A 592 29.47 20.24 2.40
N LEU A 593 28.71 21.12 1.74
CA LEU A 593 27.95 22.19 2.40
C LEU A 593 26.96 21.61 3.40
N GLN A 594 26.55 22.43 4.37
CA GLN A 594 25.49 22.01 5.27
C GLN A 594 24.14 21.93 4.54
N LEU A 595 23.46 20.80 4.64
CA LEU A 595 22.11 20.59 4.11
C LEU A 595 21.10 20.87 5.22
N ASP A 596 20.58 22.09 5.21
CA ASP A 596 19.59 22.60 6.15
C ASP A 596 18.18 22.26 5.64
N CYS A 597 17.56 21.23 6.22
CA CYS A 597 16.29 20.70 5.76
C CYS A 597 15.12 21.29 6.54
N HIS A 598 14.25 22.05 5.87
CA HIS A 598 13.04 22.64 6.43
C HIS A 598 11.81 21.85 6.01
N LEU A 599 11.01 21.39 6.98
CA LEU A 599 9.86 20.52 6.78
C LEU A 599 8.56 21.25 7.09
N ALA A 600 7.73 21.40 6.06
CA ALA A 600 6.33 21.79 6.20
C ALA A 600 5.45 20.57 5.89
N VAL A 601 5.32 19.68 6.87
CA VAL A 601 4.62 18.39 6.79
C VAL A 601 3.84 18.16 8.08
N ARG A 602 2.78 17.34 8.04
CA ARG A 602 1.90 17.08 9.20
C ARG A 602 2.56 16.26 10.31
N ASP A 603 3.43 15.33 9.93
CA ASP A 603 4.19 14.50 10.88
C ASP A 603 5.69 14.58 10.57
N PRO A 604 6.42 15.53 11.19
CA PRO A 604 7.85 15.70 10.95
C PRO A 604 8.70 14.58 11.59
N ALA A 605 8.18 13.87 12.60
CA ALA A 605 8.93 12.83 13.29
C ALA A 605 9.30 11.65 12.38
N ARG A 606 8.45 11.32 11.41
CA ARG A 606 8.69 10.23 10.44
C ARG A 606 9.89 10.46 9.51
N TYR A 607 10.36 11.70 9.39
CA TYR A 607 11.44 12.06 8.47
C TYR A 607 12.83 12.08 9.11
N VAL A 608 12.93 12.02 10.44
CA VAL A 608 14.19 12.20 11.18
C VAL A 608 15.26 11.20 10.73
N ASP A 609 14.95 9.90 10.79
CA ASP A 609 15.94 8.86 10.50
C ASP A 609 16.29 8.79 9.01
N ALA A 610 15.30 9.02 8.15
CA ALA A 610 15.50 9.05 6.71
C ALA A 610 16.37 10.24 6.28
N LEU A 611 16.19 11.42 6.87
CA LEU A 611 17.00 12.60 6.56
C LEU A 611 18.41 12.51 7.14
N ALA A 612 18.55 12.00 8.36
CA ALA A 612 19.86 11.71 8.94
C ALA A 612 20.65 10.74 8.05
N SER A 613 20.00 9.65 7.62
CA SER A 613 20.61 8.65 6.72
C SER A 613 20.92 9.21 5.33
N ALA A 614 20.11 10.17 4.85
CA ALA A 614 20.36 10.89 3.61
C ALA A 614 21.53 11.89 3.71
N GLY A 615 22.03 12.14 4.92
CA GLY A 615 23.11 13.07 5.18
C GLY A 615 22.64 14.53 5.30
N ALA A 616 21.43 14.77 5.79
CA ALA A 616 21.04 16.10 6.27
C ALA A 616 21.86 16.50 7.50
N ASP A 617 22.14 17.81 7.67
CA ASP A 617 22.85 18.32 8.85
C ASP A 617 21.92 19.01 9.86
N GLY A 618 20.73 19.42 9.41
CA GLY A 618 19.72 20.04 10.25
C GLY A 618 18.33 19.66 9.77
N LEU A 619 17.41 19.55 10.72
CA LEU A 619 15.99 19.35 10.46
C LEU A 619 15.20 20.39 11.25
N THR A 620 14.50 21.26 10.52
CA THR A 620 13.66 22.31 11.06
C THR A 620 12.20 21.98 10.78
N PHE A 621 11.37 21.83 11.82
CA PHE A 621 9.96 21.47 11.71
C PHE A 621 9.04 22.57 12.26
N HIS A 622 7.81 22.65 11.78
CA HIS A 622 6.84 23.65 12.23
C HIS A 622 6.32 23.42 13.65
N TRP A 623 6.24 24.48 14.46
CA TRP A 623 5.57 24.46 15.77
C TRP A 623 4.09 24.09 15.63
N GLU A 624 3.45 24.57 14.56
CA GLU A 624 2.01 24.47 14.34
C GLU A 624 1.50 23.06 14.09
N VAL A 625 2.39 22.10 13.79
CA VAL A 625 1.99 20.71 13.49
C VAL A 625 2.08 19.79 14.70
N LEU A 626 2.53 20.29 15.86
CA LEU A 626 2.66 19.52 17.10
C LEU A 626 1.72 20.04 18.20
N GLY A 627 1.33 19.14 19.12
CA GLY A 627 0.34 19.40 20.19
C GLY A 627 0.83 20.26 21.35
N GLY A 628 2.10 20.69 21.36
CA GLY A 628 2.65 21.60 22.37
C GLY A 628 4.13 21.39 22.69
N ALA A 629 4.63 22.10 23.70
CA ALA A 629 6.05 22.17 24.03
C ALA A 629 6.71 20.82 24.35
N ALA A 630 5.99 19.89 24.97
CA ALA A 630 6.52 18.57 25.32
C ALA A 630 6.82 17.72 24.08
N GLU A 631 5.96 17.78 23.05
CA GLU A 631 6.16 17.07 21.78
C GLU A 631 7.30 17.70 20.99
N VAL A 632 7.38 19.04 20.99
CA VAL A 632 8.48 19.80 20.38
C VAL A 632 9.81 19.41 21.01
N GLU A 633 9.88 19.35 22.34
CA GLU A 633 11.08 18.93 23.08
C GLU A 633 11.47 17.47 22.76
N ALA A 634 10.50 16.55 22.74
CA ALA A 634 10.73 15.16 22.40
C ALA A 634 11.26 14.98 20.97
N LEU A 635 10.68 15.69 19.99
CA LEU A 635 11.13 15.64 18.61
C LEU A 635 12.51 16.29 18.44
N ALA A 636 12.75 17.44 19.08
CA ALA A 636 14.06 18.10 19.05
C ALA A 636 15.16 17.17 19.60
N ARG A 637 14.89 16.46 20.70
CA ARG A 637 15.81 15.44 21.24
C ARG A 637 16.03 14.29 20.26
N ARG A 638 15.00 13.82 19.56
CA ARG A 638 15.14 12.76 18.53
C ARG A 638 16.04 13.22 17.38
N ILE A 639 15.83 14.43 16.88
CA ILE A 639 16.64 15.03 15.80
C ILE A 639 18.11 15.13 16.21
N ARG A 640 18.37 15.64 17.42
CA ARG A 640 19.73 15.71 18.00
C ARG A 640 20.34 14.33 18.17
N GLY A 641 19.56 13.35 18.64
CA GLY A 641 19.97 11.96 18.79
C GLY A 641 20.37 11.31 17.45
N ALA A 642 19.77 11.75 16.35
CA ALA A 642 20.13 11.35 14.99
C ALA A 642 21.35 12.10 14.42
N GLY A 643 22.00 12.97 15.20
CA GLY A 643 23.19 13.71 14.79
C GLY A 643 22.92 14.97 13.96
N MET A 644 21.66 15.43 13.88
CA MET A 644 21.27 16.64 13.17
C MET A 644 20.98 17.79 14.14
N ARG A 645 21.10 19.02 13.65
CA ARG A 645 20.64 20.22 14.37
C ARG A 645 19.12 20.27 14.43
N ALA A 646 18.54 20.49 15.60
CA ALA A 646 17.09 20.59 15.78
C ALA A 646 16.60 22.04 15.65
N GLY A 647 15.82 22.29 14.60
CA GLY A 647 15.18 23.59 14.36
C GLY A 647 13.67 23.57 14.58
N VAL A 648 13.11 24.69 15.02
CA VAL A 648 11.65 24.90 15.09
C VAL A 648 11.26 26.12 14.26
N ALA A 649 10.34 25.93 13.30
CA ALA A 649 9.79 26.98 12.47
C ALA A 649 8.50 27.55 13.06
N LEU A 650 8.31 28.87 12.91
CA LEU A 650 7.07 29.58 13.20
C LEU A 650 6.54 30.19 11.91
N ALA A 651 5.29 29.89 11.57
CA ALA A 651 4.55 30.59 10.53
C ALA A 651 4.44 32.10 10.87
N PRO A 652 4.18 32.98 9.88
CA PRO A 652 4.15 34.42 10.10
C PRO A 652 3.17 34.84 11.20
N ASP A 653 1.98 34.23 11.20
CA ASP A 653 0.85 34.62 12.05
C ASP A 653 0.88 33.94 13.44
N THR A 654 1.81 33.01 13.66
CA THR A 654 2.01 32.35 14.96
C THR A 654 2.81 33.26 15.89
N PRO A 655 2.28 33.63 17.08
CA PRO A 655 3.03 34.41 18.06
C PRO A 655 4.24 33.60 18.56
N LEU A 656 5.24 34.28 19.13
CA LEU A 656 6.37 33.59 19.75
C LEU A 656 5.92 32.88 21.04
N PRO A 657 5.90 31.55 21.11
CA PRO A 657 5.50 30.83 22.32
C PRO A 657 6.56 31.00 23.41
N GLU A 658 6.15 31.29 24.65
CA GLU A 658 7.07 31.42 25.79
C GLU A 658 7.80 30.09 26.06
N GLU A 659 7.13 28.97 25.82
CA GLU A 659 7.68 27.63 25.98
C GLU A 659 8.77 27.33 24.96
N LEU A 660 8.64 27.83 23.72
CA LEU A 660 9.69 27.70 22.72
C LEU A 660 10.93 28.51 23.11
N VAL A 661 10.74 29.71 23.66
CA VAL A 661 11.84 30.51 24.22
C VAL A 661 12.52 29.75 25.35
N ALA A 662 11.74 29.16 26.27
CA ALA A 662 12.28 28.37 27.37
C ALA A 662 13.06 27.13 26.88
N LEU A 663 12.60 26.45 25.83
CA LEU A 663 13.32 25.33 25.20
C LEU A 663 14.64 25.76 24.58
N ALA A 664 14.64 26.90 23.87
CA ALA A 664 15.84 27.48 23.29
C ALA A 664 16.86 27.90 24.36
N GLN A 665 16.41 28.51 25.47
CA GLN A 665 17.28 28.89 26.60
C GLN A 665 17.93 27.68 27.28
N ARG A 666 17.24 26.53 27.31
CA ARG A 666 17.79 25.26 27.81
C ARG A 666 18.73 24.57 26.83
N GLY A 667 18.84 25.06 25.59
CA GLY A 667 19.63 24.44 24.54
C GLY A 667 19.03 23.13 23.99
N GLU A 668 17.72 22.93 24.19
CA GLU A 668 16.98 21.78 23.63
C GLU A 668 16.66 22.00 22.14
N VAL A 669 16.49 23.27 21.74
CA VAL A 669 16.31 23.71 20.35
C VAL A 669 17.51 24.52 19.93
N ASP A 670 18.15 24.13 18.83
CA ASP A 670 19.39 24.73 18.33
C ASP A 670 19.15 25.94 17.43
N MET A 671 17.99 25.98 16.77
CA MET A 671 17.62 27.03 15.81
C MET A 671 16.13 27.32 15.84
N VAL A 672 15.76 28.59 15.71
CA VAL A 672 14.36 28.98 15.45
C VAL A 672 14.27 29.68 14.10
N LEU A 673 13.41 29.17 13.24
CA LEU A 673 13.10 29.75 11.93
C LEU A 673 11.84 30.60 12.03
N ALA A 674 11.94 31.88 11.71
CA ALA A 674 10.81 32.79 11.58
C ALA A 674 10.45 32.97 10.10
N MET A 675 9.30 32.42 9.71
CA MET A 675 8.77 32.60 8.36
C MET A 675 8.21 34.01 8.18
N THR A 676 8.69 34.75 7.18
CA THR A 676 8.18 36.09 6.80
C THR A 676 7.16 36.03 5.65
N VAL A 677 6.85 34.84 5.17
CA VAL A 677 5.79 34.50 4.21
C VAL A 677 5.11 33.21 4.65
N LEU A 678 3.91 32.90 4.15
CA LEU A 678 3.30 31.60 4.46
C LEU A 678 4.12 30.47 3.81
N PRO A 679 4.32 29.33 4.50
CA PRO A 679 4.99 28.18 3.91
C PRO A 679 4.27 27.74 2.63
N GLY A 680 5.03 27.31 1.62
CA GLY A 680 4.49 26.93 0.30
C GLY A 680 5.08 27.73 -0.85
N PHE A 681 4.24 28.36 -1.68
CA PHE A 681 4.69 28.99 -2.92
C PHE A 681 5.62 30.19 -2.70
N GLY A 682 6.73 30.22 -3.45
CA GLY A 682 7.62 31.37 -3.52
C GLY A 682 6.98 32.60 -4.19
N GLY A 683 7.59 33.78 -3.99
CA GLY A 683 7.15 35.05 -4.61
C GLY A 683 6.19 35.90 -3.76
N GLN A 684 5.91 35.48 -2.53
CA GLN A 684 5.14 36.27 -1.57
C GLN A 684 5.93 37.46 -1.01
N SER A 685 5.22 38.51 -0.59
CA SER A 685 5.81 39.72 -0.02
C SER A 685 6.30 39.53 1.42
N PHE A 686 7.47 40.05 1.72
CA PHE A 686 8.09 40.06 3.05
C PHE A 686 7.18 40.75 4.10
N ARG A 687 6.76 40.03 5.15
CA ARG A 687 5.97 40.55 6.26
C ARG A 687 6.87 41.11 7.38
N GLU A 688 7.16 42.40 7.31
CA GLU A 688 8.07 43.08 8.27
C GLU A 688 7.65 42.97 9.74
N GLY A 689 6.35 42.84 10.03
CA GLY A 689 5.84 42.66 11.41
C GLY A 689 6.35 41.40 12.12
N VAL A 690 6.79 40.38 11.37
CA VAL A 690 7.42 39.17 11.94
C VAL A 690 8.73 39.49 12.65
N LEU A 691 9.45 40.54 12.24
CA LEU A 691 10.75 40.88 12.84
C LEU A 691 10.67 41.20 14.34
N ALA A 692 9.52 41.61 14.85
CA ALA A 692 9.32 41.79 16.29
C ALA A 692 9.59 40.49 17.09
N LYS A 693 9.24 39.32 16.53
CA LYS A 693 9.50 38.02 17.16
C LYS A 693 10.97 37.61 17.08
N VAL A 694 11.67 38.02 16.02
CA VAL A 694 13.13 37.85 15.86
C VAL A 694 13.87 38.69 16.92
N THR A 695 13.48 39.95 17.12
CA THR A 695 14.04 40.83 18.17
C THR A 695 13.82 40.24 19.56
N ALA A 696 12.62 39.75 19.85
CA ALA A 696 12.31 39.10 21.12
C ALA A 696 13.14 37.84 21.36
N LEU A 697 13.26 36.96 20.35
CA LEU A 697 14.10 35.76 20.41
C LEU A 697 15.57 36.10 20.67
N ARG A 698 16.14 37.08 19.96
CA ARG A 698 17.54 37.48 20.13
C ARG A 698 17.80 38.05 21.53
N ALA A 699 16.88 38.86 22.05
CA ALA A 699 16.98 39.41 23.40
C ALA A 699 16.92 38.30 24.47
N ALA A 700 16.05 37.30 24.29
CA ALA A 700 15.89 36.20 25.24
C ALA A 700 16.97 35.12 25.13
N CYS A 701 17.51 34.89 23.94
CA CYS A 701 18.48 33.84 23.62
C CYS A 701 19.66 34.40 22.78
N PRO A 702 20.63 35.12 23.39
CA PRO A 702 21.68 35.81 22.64
C PRO A 702 22.56 34.91 21.77
N GLY A 703 22.68 33.62 22.09
CA GLY A 703 23.49 32.64 21.34
C GLY A 703 22.72 31.78 20.33
N LEU A 704 21.39 31.95 20.21
CA LEU A 704 20.56 31.09 19.36
C LEU A 704 20.80 31.36 17.87
N LEU A 705 20.73 30.31 17.03
CA LEU A 705 20.57 30.48 15.59
C LEU A 705 19.14 30.92 15.30
N ILE A 706 18.98 32.12 14.77
CA ILE A 706 17.68 32.66 14.38
C ILE A 706 17.69 32.81 12.87
N GLN A 707 16.92 31.94 12.23
CA GLN A 707 16.77 31.89 10.79
C GLN A 707 15.56 32.71 10.35
N VAL A 708 15.66 33.38 9.21
CA VAL A 708 14.53 34.04 8.55
C VAL A 708 14.42 33.55 7.12
N ASP A 709 13.23 33.07 6.77
CA ASP A 709 12.88 32.61 5.41
C ASP A 709 11.65 33.33 4.87
N GLY A 710 11.70 33.69 3.59
CA GLY A 710 10.63 34.36 2.86
C GLY A 710 10.99 35.77 2.41
N GLY A 711 11.42 35.92 1.15
CA GLY A 711 11.64 37.24 0.55
C GLY A 711 12.94 37.94 0.97
N MET A 712 13.98 37.19 1.32
CA MET A 712 15.32 37.72 1.62
C MET A 712 16.03 38.25 0.36
N ASN A 713 16.46 39.51 0.42
CA ASN A 713 17.19 40.23 -0.62
C ASN A 713 17.99 41.39 0.00
N ALA A 714 18.69 42.18 -0.82
CA ALA A 714 19.53 43.29 -0.37
C ALA A 714 18.79 44.39 0.43
N ALA A 715 17.46 44.49 0.34
CA ALA A 715 16.66 45.44 1.12
C ALA A 715 16.09 44.84 2.42
N THR A 716 15.73 43.54 2.42
CA THR A 716 15.09 42.87 3.57
C THR A 716 16.09 42.16 4.48
N GLY A 717 17.20 41.67 3.93
CA GLY A 717 18.28 41.01 4.67
C GLY A 717 18.85 41.88 5.80
N PRO A 718 19.24 43.14 5.55
CA PRO A 718 19.76 44.03 6.60
C PRO A 718 18.74 44.27 7.73
N LYS A 719 17.44 44.32 7.40
CA LYS A 719 16.38 44.47 8.40
C LYS A 719 16.27 43.23 9.29
N ALA A 720 16.32 42.03 8.71
CA ALA A 720 16.29 40.78 9.46
C ALA A 720 17.51 40.66 10.39
N VAL A 721 18.69 41.02 9.90
CA VAL A 721 19.93 41.02 10.71
C VAL A 721 19.87 42.06 11.83
N ALA A 722 19.38 43.27 11.55
CA ALA A 722 19.18 44.31 12.58
C ALA A 722 18.17 43.88 13.66
N ALA A 723 17.19 43.05 13.30
CA ALA A 723 16.27 42.43 14.26
C ALA A 723 16.90 41.27 15.05
N GLY A 724 18.08 40.79 14.67
CA GLY A 724 18.83 39.75 15.39
C GLY A 724 18.90 38.40 14.68
N ALA A 725 18.46 38.28 13.42
CA ALA A 725 18.67 37.08 12.62
C ALA A 725 20.16 36.90 12.27
N ASN A 726 20.64 35.67 12.32
CA ASN A 726 22.01 35.30 11.93
C ASN A 726 22.05 34.18 10.88
N VAL A 727 20.89 33.71 10.41
CA VAL A 727 20.75 32.84 9.24
C VAL A 727 19.66 33.42 8.32
N LEU A 728 19.97 33.62 7.04
CA LEU A 728 19.04 34.17 6.04
C LEU A 728 18.86 33.16 4.92
N VAL A 729 17.61 32.77 4.64
CA VAL A 729 17.27 31.88 3.53
C VAL A 729 16.85 32.71 2.33
N ALA A 730 17.58 32.59 1.22
CA ALA A 730 17.34 33.36 0.01
C ALA A 730 17.26 32.46 -1.23
N GLY A 731 16.06 32.28 -1.78
CA GLY A 731 15.83 31.50 -3.01
C GLY A 731 15.92 32.36 -4.27
N SER A 732 14.78 32.92 -4.70
CA SER A 732 14.63 33.59 -6.00
C SER A 732 15.55 34.80 -6.20
N PHE A 733 15.92 35.51 -5.13
CA PHE A 733 16.88 36.62 -5.23
C PHE A 733 18.27 36.15 -5.68
N LEU A 734 18.70 34.96 -5.23
CA LEU A 734 20.02 34.41 -5.54
C LEU A 734 20.01 33.65 -6.87
N PHE A 735 19.16 32.63 -7.01
CA PHE A 735 19.10 31.81 -8.23
C PHE A 735 18.52 32.57 -9.43
N GLY A 736 17.71 33.63 -9.20
CA GLY A 736 17.20 34.53 -10.24
C GLY A 736 18.07 35.75 -10.51
N HIS A 737 19.24 35.88 -9.87
CA HIS A 737 20.09 37.05 -10.03
C HIS A 737 20.68 37.13 -11.44
N LYS A 738 20.52 38.27 -12.12
CA LYS A 738 20.89 38.44 -13.54
C LYS A 738 22.37 38.20 -13.85
N GLN A 739 23.23 38.33 -12.84
CA GLN A 739 24.69 38.11 -12.96
C GLN A 739 25.16 36.81 -12.28
N GLY A 740 24.23 35.89 -12.00
CA GLY A 740 24.50 34.60 -11.33
C GLY A 740 24.50 34.70 -9.81
N LEU A 741 24.48 33.53 -9.15
CA LEU A 741 24.28 33.39 -7.71
C LEU A 741 25.41 34.08 -6.92
N ALA A 742 26.66 33.96 -7.36
CA ALA A 742 27.80 34.58 -6.68
C ALA A 742 27.71 36.11 -6.62
N ALA A 743 27.11 36.75 -7.63
CA ALA A 743 26.88 38.20 -7.61
C ALA A 743 25.76 38.56 -6.64
N GLY A 744 24.66 37.79 -6.62
CA GLY A 744 23.58 37.97 -5.64
C GLY A 744 24.05 37.77 -4.20
N MET A 745 24.91 36.78 -3.94
CA MET A 745 25.54 36.56 -2.64
C MET A 745 26.37 37.76 -2.19
N ARG A 746 27.21 38.31 -3.08
CA ARG A 746 27.99 39.53 -2.78
C ARG A 746 27.11 40.74 -2.53
N GLU A 747 26.03 40.91 -3.30
CA GLU A 747 25.08 42.01 -3.12
C GLU A 747 24.38 41.92 -1.76
N LEU A 748 23.86 40.74 -1.39
CA LEU A 748 23.18 40.53 -0.12
C LEU A 748 24.13 40.71 1.06
N LEU A 749 25.30 40.06 1.04
CA LEU A 749 26.30 40.19 2.09
C LEU A 749 26.83 41.62 2.20
N GLY A 750 27.02 42.31 1.08
CA GLY A 750 27.43 43.71 1.05
C GLY A 750 26.38 44.65 1.65
N ALA A 751 25.09 44.37 1.45
CA ALA A 751 24.00 45.14 2.03
C ALA A 751 23.86 44.95 3.55
N ILE A 752 24.17 43.76 4.06
CA ILE A 752 24.15 43.45 5.50
C ILE A 752 25.26 44.18 6.26
N GLY A 753 26.41 44.41 5.60
CA GLY A 753 27.60 45.02 6.21
C GLY A 753 28.44 44.03 7.02
N PRO A 754 29.62 44.44 7.52
CA PRO A 754 30.40 43.60 8.44
C PRO A 754 29.58 43.36 9.70
N ALA A 755 29.36 42.10 10.06
CA ALA A 755 28.70 41.76 11.32
C ALA A 755 29.57 42.27 12.48
N ASP A 756 29.07 43.23 13.26
CA ASP A 756 29.70 43.60 14.53
C ASP A 756 29.73 42.33 15.40
N THR A 757 30.94 41.85 15.67
CA THR A 757 31.27 40.60 16.37
C THR A 757 30.76 40.55 17.79
#